data_AF-A0A4R7P1N1-F1
#
_entry.id   AF-A0A4R7P1N1-F1
#
_cell.length_a   1.000
_cell.length_b   1.000
_cell.length_c   1.000
_cell.angle_alpha   90.00
_cell.angle_beta   90.00
_cell.angle_gamma   90.00
#
_symmetry.space_group_name_H-M   'P 1'
#
loop_
_entity.id
_entity.type
_entity.pdbx_description
1 polymer ?
#
loop_
_entity_poly.entity_id
_entity_poly.type
_entity_poly.pdbx_seq_one_letter_code
_entity_poly.pdbx_strand_id
1 'polypeptide(L)'
;MRRMFGILSALWLAGCGGGGGGSSGGAETSISIEPQQQIVFQQIGVNGFVEPKTVHVRFVGDGVVAGYAPGVAQAGWLSVSDAGNTTANSADFLLSVLTINLPTGTYTTSLRFATGRTNGSGDIYSATQIKTVDVPISLKVSDLAAVPTSFGFEAVESSNASPAPEGQHQFWISASQLNWTASSDQGWLVLSQTAGTEPTAVPFTLNTGGLSRGEHVAHITVRNPPTGETQQLTVAVTVRAPRLTLSRDAIDTTIGADSAAAALQLPLRVSDELQGLSSSRAVSWRISGIDQPWLSASVSTGTTSPPKDIQLQIDAAQLAQLSNGTHQAQVTFTYSNVEVQNANVVLPVSLQLALPRATQLAPYVAITGSPSKVLLRGSGFTRLTAAQVSCGGVAATAIEILRDTLARVVCQPATPGRYRLSISNLSGVNLSTPELLVRAPQVRPYAAFEVSGHPGRLIFDQERETLYVVNVGNSQLERYRYDGMQWQSLPAIPVNALLDGALSYDGKKLYVLTASVLQEAALDAPQFSLTPRSESLLPEYPSEEYFRMGIALDGMVVLTTTSRYSSGFYSTRRYTLPSGPLRTFSTPVTDDRARVFSSADGGSLYTSGYSLNRYDDISKELPRADSFDRRIALMNSNRDGSRLLQGGSIYAADLSLIGDVSNTGVYAAFGAQSGRIYAFHTYEDDPDLGQNLLIVDGNGAVQDGLYPEITRIALPDSPNMGIPGDLFYLYALPVEVSTDERSAFVQGFSRLVIVPVP
;
A
#
# COMPACT_ATOMS: atom_id res chain seq x y z
N MET A 1 13.14 71.53 61.72
CA MET A 1 13.05 70.19 62.38
C MET A 1 13.66 69.17 61.43
N ARG A 2 14.53 68.31 61.96
CA ARG A 2 15.49 67.48 61.22
C ARG A 2 14.81 66.33 60.44
N ARG A 3 15.48 66.01 59.33
CA ARG A 3 15.23 64.98 58.31
C ARG A 3 15.15 63.56 58.87
N MET A 4 14.37 62.68 58.22
CA MET A 4 14.75 61.29 57.89
C MET A 4 13.67 60.66 56.99
N PHE A 5 13.75 60.88 55.67
CA PHE A 5 13.23 59.91 54.71
C PHE A 5 14.43 59.03 54.35
N GLY A 6 14.41 57.76 54.75
CA GLY A 6 15.36 56.75 54.27
C GLY A 6 15.07 56.50 52.80
N ILE A 7 15.78 57.20 51.91
CA ILE A 7 15.72 56.96 50.47
C ILE A 7 16.57 55.72 50.19
N LEU A 8 15.93 54.65 49.74
CA LEU A 8 16.59 53.43 49.27
C LEU A 8 16.34 53.38 47.75
N SER A 9 17.36 53.75 46.97
CA SER A 9 17.40 53.69 45.49
C SER A 9 16.54 54.72 44.75
N ALA A 10 17.18 55.64 44.01
CA ALA A 10 16.55 56.59 43.09
C ALA A 10 17.21 56.49 41.72
N LEU A 11 16.43 56.43 40.64
CA LEU A 11 16.94 56.46 39.26
C LEU A 11 16.54 57.73 38.52
N TRP A 12 17.48 58.28 37.75
CA TRP A 12 17.30 59.42 36.87
C TRP A 12 17.47 58.98 35.42
N LEU A 13 16.48 59.24 34.57
CA LEU A 13 16.70 59.31 33.13
C LEU A 13 17.13 60.74 32.79
N ALA A 14 18.43 60.92 32.53
CA ALA A 14 18.92 62.13 31.87
C ALA A 14 18.54 62.07 30.38
N GLY A 15 17.29 62.43 30.07
CA GLY A 15 16.87 62.72 28.71
C GLY A 15 17.51 64.01 28.23
N CYS A 16 18.60 63.89 27.47
CA CYS A 16 19.20 65.00 26.72
C CYS A 16 18.19 65.47 25.66
N GLY A 17 17.53 66.60 25.89
CA GLY A 17 16.53 67.16 24.99
C GLY A 17 16.65 68.68 24.91
N GLY A 18 17.21 69.16 23.80
CA GLY A 18 17.32 70.57 23.45
C GLY A 18 15.97 71.26 23.26
N GLY A 19 16.04 72.59 23.26
CA GLY A 19 14.91 73.51 23.40
C GLY A 19 13.84 73.48 22.32
N GLY A 20 12.67 73.99 22.71
CA GLY A 20 11.54 74.27 21.83
C GLY A 20 10.33 74.68 22.67
N GLY A 21 10.09 75.99 22.77
CA GLY A 21 8.93 76.54 23.48
C GLY A 21 7.61 76.14 22.81
N GLY A 22 6.68 75.64 23.62
CA GLY A 22 5.32 75.31 23.21
C GLY A 22 4.46 74.98 24.42
N SER A 23 3.56 75.89 24.77
CA SER A 23 2.55 75.71 25.82
C SER A 23 1.58 74.59 25.43
N SER A 24 1.77 73.40 25.97
CA SER A 24 0.73 72.37 26.09
C SER A 24 0.74 71.87 27.52
N GLY A 25 -0.41 71.96 28.22
CA GLY A 25 -0.55 71.48 29.59
C GLY A 25 -0.05 70.04 29.69
N GLY A 26 1.06 69.84 30.42
CA GLY A 26 1.69 68.54 30.55
C GLY A 26 0.72 67.55 31.18
N ALA A 27 0.49 66.41 30.52
CA ALA A 27 -0.44 65.35 30.95
C ALA A 27 -0.39 65.09 32.47
N GLU A 28 -1.52 64.97 33.17
CA GLU A 28 -1.48 64.79 34.62
C GLU A 28 -0.58 63.62 35.02
N THR A 29 0.21 63.82 36.08
CA THR A 29 1.06 62.77 36.62
C THR A 29 0.23 61.57 37.02
N SER A 30 0.69 60.37 36.70
CA SER A 30 0.04 59.11 37.05
C SER A 30 1.09 58.05 37.34
N ILE A 31 0.78 57.11 38.22
CA ILE A 31 1.63 55.96 38.51
C ILE A 31 0.75 54.72 38.63
N SER A 32 1.22 53.64 38.04
CA SER A 32 0.63 52.31 38.14
C SER A 32 1.76 51.30 38.23
N ILE A 33 1.48 50.17 38.84
CA ILE A 33 2.48 49.13 39.09
C ILE A 33 1.91 47.78 38.67
N GLU A 34 2.78 46.83 38.44
CA GLU A 34 2.44 45.44 38.20
C GLU A 34 3.42 44.55 38.98
N PRO A 35 2.93 43.67 39.87
CA PRO A 35 1.53 43.45 40.24
C PRO A 35 0.95 44.58 41.13
N GLN A 36 -0.34 44.92 40.98
CA GLN A 36 -1.06 45.89 41.82
C GLN A 36 -1.52 45.34 43.18
N GLN A 37 -1.37 44.03 43.39
CA GLN A 37 -1.77 43.32 44.62
C GLN A 37 -0.59 43.15 45.59
N GLN A 38 -0.81 42.39 46.66
CA GLN A 38 0.23 42.02 47.61
C GLN A 38 1.34 41.18 46.97
N ILE A 39 2.60 41.52 47.24
CA ILE A 39 3.77 40.72 46.88
C ILE A 39 4.14 39.81 48.05
N VAL A 40 4.12 38.49 47.83
CA VAL A 40 4.35 37.49 48.87
C VAL A 40 5.69 36.78 48.64
N PHE A 41 6.58 36.81 49.62
CA PHE A 41 7.78 35.98 49.69
C PHE A 41 7.54 34.81 50.64
N GLN A 42 8.09 33.65 50.33
CA GLN A 42 8.05 32.48 51.20
C GLN A 42 9.44 31.90 51.33
N GLN A 43 9.77 31.47 52.55
CA GLN A 43 11.04 30.86 52.86
C GLN A 43 10.85 29.67 53.79
N ILE A 44 11.64 28.64 53.56
CA ILE A 44 11.72 27.47 54.41
C ILE A 44 13.07 27.48 55.14
N GLY A 45 13.00 27.40 56.46
CA GLY A 45 14.14 27.37 57.37
C GLY A 45 14.84 28.71 57.60
N VAL A 46 15.82 28.74 58.50
CA VAL A 46 16.62 29.95 58.80
C VAL A 46 17.78 30.04 57.81
N ASN A 47 17.93 31.17 57.11
CA ASN A 47 18.98 31.43 56.10
C ASN A 47 18.77 30.82 54.68
N GLY A 48 17.53 30.62 54.25
CA GLY A 48 17.21 30.18 52.89
C GLY A 48 17.33 31.32 51.88
N PHE A 49 17.85 31.03 50.68
CA PHE A 49 17.78 31.95 49.55
C PHE A 49 16.32 32.05 49.07
N VAL A 50 15.81 33.27 48.98
CA VAL A 50 14.50 33.56 48.41
C VAL A 50 14.72 34.33 47.13
N GLU A 51 14.11 33.85 46.05
CA GLU A 51 14.23 34.49 44.75
C GLU A 51 13.68 35.93 44.80
N PRO A 52 14.45 36.93 44.34
CA PRO A 52 13.98 38.30 44.24
C PRO A 52 12.78 38.44 43.29
N LYS A 53 11.90 39.41 43.55
CA LYS A 53 10.73 39.69 42.71
C LYS A 53 10.84 41.06 42.07
N THR A 54 10.53 41.16 40.78
CA THR A 54 10.52 42.44 40.06
C THR A 54 9.15 43.09 40.14
N VAL A 55 9.14 44.40 40.38
CA VAL A 55 7.96 45.27 40.28
C VAL A 55 8.13 46.17 39.08
N HIS A 56 7.20 46.07 38.15
CA HIS A 56 7.16 46.92 36.96
C HIS A 56 6.34 48.16 37.26
N VAL A 57 6.90 49.34 37.08
CA VAL A 57 6.22 50.62 37.30
C VAL A 57 6.00 51.30 35.96
N ARG A 58 4.78 51.75 35.69
CA ARG A 58 4.46 52.65 34.59
C ARG A 58 4.03 53.99 35.14
N PHE A 59 4.59 55.07 34.62
CA PHE A 59 4.37 56.40 35.16
C PHE A 59 4.33 57.48 34.08
N VAL A 60 3.63 58.56 34.40
CA VAL A 60 3.72 59.85 33.71
C VAL A 60 4.25 60.83 34.74
N GLY A 61 5.49 61.29 34.55
CA GLY A 61 6.26 62.11 35.49
C GLY A 61 7.73 62.12 35.09
N ASP A 62 8.59 62.78 35.88
CA ASP A 62 10.01 62.94 35.54
C ASP A 62 10.89 61.77 36.04
N GLY A 63 10.32 60.88 36.86
CA GLY A 63 10.99 59.71 37.41
C GLY A 63 10.15 59.00 38.46
N VAL A 64 10.66 57.87 38.95
CA VAL A 64 10.03 57.08 40.01
C VAL A 64 11.03 56.81 41.13
N VAL A 65 10.55 56.87 42.36
CA VAL A 65 11.27 56.37 43.55
C VAL A 65 10.46 55.33 44.30
N ALA A 66 11.18 54.41 44.95
CA ALA A 66 10.62 53.43 45.86
C ALA A 66 11.10 53.73 47.30
N GLY A 67 10.22 53.57 48.28
CA GLY A 67 10.56 53.81 49.68
C GLY A 67 9.38 53.55 50.61
N TYR A 68 9.43 54.08 51.82
CA TYR A 68 8.38 53.90 52.83
C TYR A 68 7.58 55.19 53.02
N ALA A 69 6.27 55.05 53.21
CA ALA A 69 5.39 56.18 53.50
C ALA A 69 5.73 56.84 54.85
N PRO A 70 5.38 58.13 55.07
CA PRO A 70 5.54 58.76 56.38
C PRO A 70 4.89 57.94 57.50
N GLY A 71 5.65 57.64 58.55
CA GLY A 71 5.18 56.86 59.71
C GLY A 71 5.25 55.34 59.54
N VAL A 72 5.62 54.81 58.37
CA VAL A 72 5.90 53.38 58.18
C VAL A 72 7.36 53.12 58.49
N ALA A 73 7.62 52.23 59.45
CA ALA A 73 8.98 51.81 59.78
C ALA A 73 9.61 51.05 58.62
N GLN A 74 10.87 51.36 58.30
CA GLN A 74 11.62 50.64 57.28
C GLN A 74 11.79 49.17 57.67
N ALA A 75 11.39 48.26 56.79
CA ALA A 75 11.54 46.83 57.00
C ALA A 75 13.00 46.41 56.77
N GLY A 76 13.71 46.01 57.83
CA GLY A 76 15.11 45.55 57.75
C GLY A 76 15.32 44.24 56.99
N TRP A 77 14.24 43.50 56.73
CA TRP A 77 14.25 42.25 55.97
C TRP A 77 13.96 42.44 54.47
N LEU A 78 13.66 43.65 54.00
CA LEU A 78 13.35 43.93 52.60
C LEU A 78 14.34 44.95 52.03
N SER A 79 14.95 44.60 50.91
CA SER A 79 15.80 45.48 50.11
C SER A 79 15.15 45.73 48.75
N VAL A 80 15.32 46.97 48.27
CA VAL A 80 14.78 47.44 46.98
C VAL A 80 15.93 48.04 46.19
N SER A 81 16.22 47.48 45.03
CA SER A 81 17.21 47.99 44.10
C SER A 81 16.59 48.26 42.74
N ASP A 82 17.26 49.07 41.95
CA ASP A 82 16.93 49.20 40.54
C ASP A 82 17.25 47.90 39.79
N ALA A 83 16.35 47.48 38.90
CA ALA A 83 16.56 46.34 38.03
C ALA A 83 17.24 46.72 36.70
N GLY A 84 17.47 48.02 36.45
CA GLY A 84 18.24 48.54 35.30
C GLY A 84 17.44 48.69 34.01
N ASN A 85 16.13 48.43 34.05
CA ASN A 85 15.23 48.53 32.89
C ASN A 85 14.31 49.74 33.03
N THR A 86 14.85 50.92 32.71
CA THR A 86 14.14 52.20 32.83
C THR A 86 13.99 52.90 31.49
N THR A 87 12.77 53.34 31.19
CA THR A 87 12.42 54.15 30.03
C THR A 87 11.80 55.46 30.49
N ALA A 88 11.49 56.37 29.55
CA ALA A 88 10.86 57.65 29.86
C ALA A 88 9.48 57.54 30.57
N ASN A 89 8.83 56.37 30.54
CA ASN A 89 7.51 56.15 31.14
C ASN A 89 7.39 54.81 31.90
N SER A 90 8.50 54.09 32.12
CA SER A 90 8.51 52.85 32.89
C SER A 90 9.81 52.64 33.66
N ALA A 91 9.75 51.93 34.78
CA ALA A 91 10.93 51.53 35.56
C ALA A 91 10.68 50.20 36.28
N ASP A 92 11.71 49.37 36.36
CA ASP A 92 11.64 48.08 37.06
C ASP A 92 12.46 48.12 38.36
N PHE A 93 11.86 47.66 39.46
CA PHE A 93 12.51 47.57 40.77
C PHE A 93 12.62 46.11 41.19
N LEU A 94 13.81 45.68 41.61
CA LEU A 94 14.06 44.36 42.15
C LEU A 94 13.91 44.36 43.67
N LEU A 95 13.00 43.53 44.18
CA LEU A 95 12.75 43.33 45.60
C LEU A 95 13.44 42.06 46.07
N SER A 96 14.40 42.18 46.98
CA SER A 96 15.09 41.03 47.58
C SER A 96 14.88 41.01 49.09
N VAL A 97 14.57 39.84 49.65
CA VAL A 97 14.39 39.69 51.10
C VAL A 97 15.67 39.17 51.77
N LEU A 98 16.04 39.77 52.89
CA LEU A 98 17.13 39.31 53.74
C LEU A 98 16.54 38.49 54.88
N THR A 99 16.96 37.24 54.95
CA THR A 99 16.31 36.23 55.77
C THR A 99 17.18 35.66 56.88
N ILE A 100 18.36 36.24 57.03
CA ILE A 100 19.36 35.82 58.01
C ILE A 100 18.85 36.15 59.41
N ASN A 101 18.81 35.15 60.29
CA ASN A 101 18.33 35.26 61.68
C ASN A 101 16.88 35.79 61.84
N LEU A 102 16.04 35.71 60.83
CA LEU A 102 14.60 35.97 61.00
C LEU A 102 13.94 34.74 61.65
N PRO A 103 13.26 34.91 62.81
CA PRO A 103 12.40 33.88 63.36
C PRO A 103 11.30 33.44 62.39
N THR A 104 10.68 32.29 62.68
CA THR A 104 9.50 31.86 61.96
C THR A 104 8.34 32.81 62.23
N GLY A 105 7.54 33.06 61.20
CA GLY A 105 6.43 33.99 61.29
C GLY A 105 6.15 34.71 59.99
N THR A 106 5.11 35.54 60.04
CA THR A 106 4.70 36.39 58.91
C THR A 106 5.14 37.82 59.18
N TYR A 107 6.02 38.31 58.32
CA TYR A 107 6.47 39.70 58.30
C TYR A 107 5.69 40.45 57.23
N THR A 108 5.22 41.65 57.53
CA THR A 108 4.50 42.49 56.57
C THR A 108 5.03 43.91 56.57
N THR A 109 4.99 44.56 55.42
CA THR A 109 5.28 45.99 55.26
C THR A 109 4.51 46.55 54.07
N SER A 110 4.48 47.88 53.92
CA SER A 110 3.95 48.56 52.74
C SER A 110 5.05 49.39 52.08
N LEU A 111 5.36 49.07 50.83
CA LEU A 111 6.35 49.79 50.02
C LEU A 111 5.64 50.79 49.11
N ARG A 112 6.03 52.06 49.18
CA ARG A 112 5.48 53.16 48.39
C ARG A 112 6.34 53.43 47.17
N PHE A 113 5.72 53.43 45.99
CA PHE A 113 6.28 53.99 44.78
C PHE A 113 5.68 55.37 44.53
N ALA A 114 6.50 56.33 44.13
CA ALA A 114 6.06 57.70 43.88
C ALA A 114 6.65 58.26 42.59
N THR A 115 5.84 59.03 41.85
CA THR A 115 6.26 59.86 40.71
C THR A 115 5.81 61.30 40.88
N GLY A 116 6.44 62.24 40.18
CA GLY A 116 6.09 63.65 40.18
C GLY A 116 6.88 64.43 39.12
N ARG A 117 6.68 65.74 39.06
CA ARG A 117 7.43 66.66 38.18
C ARG A 117 8.41 67.52 38.94
N THR A 118 9.64 67.59 38.45
CA THR A 118 10.75 68.36 39.01
C THR A 118 10.93 69.67 38.24
N ASN A 119 11.56 70.67 38.85
CA ASN A 119 11.78 71.99 38.21
C ASN A 119 12.98 71.98 37.23
N GLY A 120 13.20 70.88 36.51
CA GLY A 120 14.30 70.71 35.55
C GLY A 120 15.70 70.49 36.16
N SER A 121 15.86 70.62 37.48
CA SER A 121 17.13 70.38 38.19
C SER A 121 17.35 68.92 38.62
N GLY A 122 16.33 68.07 38.48
CA GLY A 122 16.35 66.72 39.04
C GLY A 122 16.47 66.69 40.57
N ASP A 123 15.98 67.70 41.28
CA ASP A 123 15.88 67.64 42.75
C ASP A 123 14.53 67.03 43.16
N ILE A 124 14.57 65.82 43.72
CA ILE A 124 13.38 65.11 44.22
C ILE A 124 12.62 65.88 45.30
N TYR A 125 13.32 66.71 46.08
CA TYR A 125 12.68 67.50 47.14
C TYR A 125 11.88 68.69 46.60
N SER A 126 12.06 69.02 45.32
CA SER A 126 11.32 70.06 44.61
C SER A 126 10.13 69.52 43.80
N ALA A 127 9.86 68.21 43.87
CA ALA A 127 8.84 67.57 43.06
C ALA A 127 7.42 68.07 43.39
N THR A 128 6.66 68.42 42.36
CA THR A 128 5.24 68.80 42.42
C THR A 128 4.39 67.78 41.67
N GLN A 129 3.06 67.84 41.84
CA GLN A 129 2.13 66.85 41.26
C GLN A 129 2.49 65.41 41.62
N ILE A 130 2.77 65.15 42.91
CA ILE A 130 3.19 63.81 43.35
C ILE A 130 1.98 62.85 43.30
N LYS A 131 2.17 61.70 42.65
CA LYS A 131 1.27 60.55 42.76
C LYS A 131 2.02 59.38 43.37
N THR A 132 1.32 58.61 44.20
CA THR A 132 1.89 57.48 44.93
C THR A 132 1.03 56.24 44.76
N VAL A 133 1.65 55.07 44.79
CA VAL A 133 0.98 53.79 44.90
C VAL A 133 1.72 52.93 45.92
N ASP A 134 0.97 52.30 46.81
CA ASP A 134 1.50 51.50 47.92
C ASP A 134 1.28 50.01 47.63
N VAL A 135 2.32 49.21 47.87
CA VAL A 135 2.35 47.77 47.65
C VAL A 135 2.50 47.06 48.97
N PRO A 136 1.49 46.30 49.42
CA PRO A 136 1.66 45.40 50.54
C PRO A 136 2.68 44.32 50.19
N ILE A 137 3.65 44.10 51.06
CA ILE A 137 4.64 43.03 50.92
C ILE A 137 4.55 42.16 52.16
N SER A 138 4.46 40.85 51.97
CA SER A 138 4.59 39.87 53.05
C SER A 138 5.74 38.91 52.80
N LEU A 139 6.41 38.50 53.86
CA LEU A 139 7.37 37.41 53.89
C LEU A 139 6.89 36.41 54.94
N LYS A 140 6.60 35.17 54.52
CA LYS A 140 6.36 34.06 55.44
C LYS A 140 7.64 33.25 55.58
N VAL A 141 8.19 33.21 56.78
CA VAL A 141 9.30 32.31 57.15
C VAL A 141 8.68 31.11 57.88
N SER A 142 8.68 29.95 57.21
CA SER A 142 8.23 28.67 57.78
C SER A 142 9.44 27.85 58.22
N ASP A 143 9.30 27.09 59.30
CA ASP A 143 10.28 26.10 59.74
C ASP A 143 9.98 24.69 59.24
N LEU A 144 8.86 24.48 58.54
CA LEU A 144 8.49 23.19 58.00
C LEU A 144 8.08 23.32 56.53
N ALA A 145 8.59 22.40 55.70
CA ALA A 145 8.07 22.16 54.37
C ALA A 145 8.01 20.67 54.03
N ALA A 146 6.92 20.29 53.38
CA ALA A 146 6.69 18.98 52.80
C ALA A 146 6.27 19.15 51.32
N VAL A 147 7.03 18.58 50.39
CA VAL A 147 6.82 18.77 48.93
C VAL A 147 6.93 17.43 48.20
N PRO A 148 6.05 17.12 47.23
CA PRO A 148 4.89 17.91 46.78
C PRO A 148 3.73 17.89 47.78
N THR A 149 2.81 18.86 47.68
CA THR A 149 1.67 19.01 48.61
C THR A 149 0.43 18.25 48.18
N SER A 150 0.41 17.66 46.99
CA SER A 150 -0.68 16.82 46.53
C SER A 150 -0.21 15.67 45.64
N PHE A 151 -0.96 14.56 45.68
CA PHE A 151 -0.78 13.40 44.83
C PHE A 151 -2.14 12.91 44.32
N GLY A 152 -2.19 12.46 43.07
CA GLY A 152 -3.38 11.88 42.45
C GLY A 152 -3.07 10.50 41.87
N PHE A 153 -3.94 9.54 42.15
CA PHE A 153 -3.79 8.15 41.72
C PHE A 153 -5.11 7.59 41.19
N GLU A 154 -5.03 6.56 40.35
CA GLU A 154 -6.18 5.76 39.96
C GLU A 154 -5.99 4.31 40.38
N ALA A 155 -7.06 3.68 40.87
CA ALA A 155 -7.09 2.27 41.25
C ALA A 155 -8.29 1.55 40.64
N VAL A 156 -8.17 0.24 40.49
CA VAL A 156 -9.26 -0.63 40.02
C VAL A 156 -9.95 -1.26 41.23
N GLU A 157 -11.27 -1.14 41.30
CA GLU A 157 -12.09 -1.73 42.35
C GLU A 157 -11.83 -3.24 42.47
N SER A 158 -11.68 -3.73 43.71
CA SER A 158 -11.35 -5.13 44.02
C SER A 158 -9.97 -5.62 43.57
N SER A 159 -9.12 -4.75 43.03
CA SER A 159 -7.72 -5.06 42.77
C SER A 159 -6.88 -4.96 44.06
N ASN A 160 -5.93 -5.87 44.22
CA ASN A 160 -4.91 -5.81 45.26
C ASN A 160 -3.62 -5.11 44.78
N ALA A 161 -3.58 -4.65 43.53
CA ALA A 161 -2.46 -3.88 43.02
C ALA A 161 -2.46 -2.48 43.64
N SER A 162 -1.37 -2.12 44.31
CA SER A 162 -1.18 -0.78 44.86
C SER A 162 -0.93 0.23 43.73
N PRO A 163 -1.68 1.35 43.67
CA PRO A 163 -1.39 2.42 42.71
C PRO A 163 -0.16 3.26 43.08
N ALA A 164 0.36 3.10 44.31
CA ALA A 164 1.65 3.65 44.73
C ALA A 164 2.45 2.56 45.45
N PRO A 165 3.16 1.70 44.70
CA PRO A 165 4.01 0.67 45.27
C PRO A 165 5.13 1.25 46.12
N GLU A 166 5.65 0.44 47.05
CA GLU A 166 6.67 0.87 47.99
C GLU A 166 7.92 1.43 47.29
N GLY A 167 8.38 2.60 47.75
CA GLY A 167 9.56 3.28 47.23
C GLY A 167 9.39 4.05 45.91
N GLN A 168 8.21 4.02 45.27
CA GLN A 168 7.99 4.75 44.01
C GLN A 168 7.51 6.20 44.22
N HIS A 169 6.78 6.45 45.30
CA HIS A 169 6.23 7.76 45.61
C HIS A 169 6.64 8.21 47.00
N GLN A 170 7.04 9.47 47.11
CA GLN A 170 7.56 10.07 48.33
C GLN A 170 7.32 11.58 48.34
N PHE A 171 7.28 12.15 49.53
CA PHE A 171 7.38 13.59 49.73
C PHE A 171 8.65 13.90 50.53
N TRP A 172 9.24 15.05 50.27
CA TRP A 172 10.45 15.54 50.90
C TRP A 172 10.09 16.46 52.07
N ILE A 173 10.63 16.16 53.25
CA ILE A 173 10.50 17.01 54.43
C ILE A 173 11.79 17.81 54.62
N SER A 174 11.66 19.12 54.81
CA SER A 174 12.72 20.00 55.28
C SER A 174 12.25 20.86 56.46
N ALA A 175 13.09 20.99 57.50
CA ALA A 175 12.78 21.82 58.66
C ALA A 175 14.03 22.51 59.28
N SER A 176 13.88 23.67 59.92
CA SER A 176 15.01 24.41 60.53
C SER A 176 15.48 23.86 61.88
N GLN A 177 14.57 23.23 62.63
CA GLN A 177 14.85 22.49 63.85
C GLN A 177 14.36 21.06 63.61
N LEU A 178 15.30 20.15 63.32
CA LEU A 178 14.96 18.86 62.74
C LEU A 178 14.47 17.87 63.80
N ASN A 179 13.22 18.04 64.21
CA ASN A 179 12.39 16.98 64.75
C ASN A 179 11.07 17.10 64.00
N TRP A 180 10.67 16.06 63.27
CA TRP A 180 9.40 16.04 62.56
C TRP A 180 8.64 14.76 62.88
N THR A 181 7.31 14.85 62.82
CA THR A 181 6.40 13.70 62.85
C THR A 181 5.44 13.77 61.67
N ALA A 182 5.08 12.63 61.08
CA ALA A 182 4.12 12.52 60.00
C ALA A 182 3.06 11.46 60.32
N SER A 183 1.80 11.76 60.01
CA SER A 183 0.67 10.84 60.20
C SER A 183 -0.33 10.96 59.05
N SER A 184 -1.03 9.88 58.73
CA SER A 184 -2.18 9.89 57.81
C SER A 184 -3.49 9.71 58.59
N ASP A 185 -4.56 10.34 58.11
CA ASP A 185 -5.92 10.19 58.62
C ASP A 185 -6.66 8.96 58.05
N GLN A 186 -6.07 8.23 57.09
CA GLN A 186 -6.68 7.08 56.43
C GLN A 186 -5.84 5.82 56.54
N GLY A 187 -6.47 4.68 56.86
CA GLY A 187 -5.79 3.39 57.01
C GLY A 187 -5.31 2.73 55.71
N TRP A 188 -5.79 3.20 54.55
CA TRP A 188 -5.35 2.71 53.24
C TRP A 188 -4.06 3.40 52.75
N LEU A 189 -3.55 4.40 53.47
CA LEU A 189 -2.26 5.07 53.18
C LEU A 189 -1.28 4.76 54.32
N VAL A 190 -0.16 4.12 53.98
CA VAL A 190 0.86 3.74 54.95
C VAL A 190 2.15 4.51 54.69
N LEU A 191 2.64 5.22 55.69
CA LEU A 191 3.93 5.90 55.65
C LEU A 191 5.05 4.93 56.06
N SER A 192 6.16 4.92 55.32
CA SER A 192 7.34 4.13 55.70
C SER A 192 8.04 4.67 56.95
N GLN A 193 7.89 5.97 57.22
CA GLN A 193 8.45 6.67 58.37
C GLN A 193 7.44 7.68 58.91
N THR A 194 7.25 7.70 60.22
CA THR A 194 6.32 8.59 60.92
C THR A 194 7.01 9.63 61.81
N ALA A 195 8.34 9.56 61.92
CA ALA A 195 9.15 10.56 62.61
C ALA A 195 10.61 10.53 62.12
N GLY A 196 11.33 11.63 62.31
CA GLY A 196 12.75 11.73 62.01
C GLY A 196 13.39 13.03 62.47
N THR A 197 14.71 13.09 62.36
CA THR A 197 15.54 14.20 62.84
C THR A 197 16.46 14.81 61.80
N GLU A 198 16.28 14.44 60.53
CA GLU A 198 17.04 14.96 59.40
C GLU A 198 16.08 15.22 58.22
N PRO A 199 16.44 16.11 57.27
CA PRO A 199 15.70 16.24 56.02
C PRO A 199 15.73 14.90 55.30
N THR A 200 14.56 14.36 54.99
CA THR A 200 14.44 13.04 54.37
C THR A 200 13.31 13.01 53.37
N ALA A 201 13.41 12.10 52.41
CA ALA A 201 12.26 11.66 51.66
C ALA A 201 11.50 10.62 52.49
N VAL A 202 10.18 10.76 52.54
CA VAL A 202 9.28 9.80 53.19
C VAL A 202 8.48 9.07 52.11
N PRO A 203 8.86 7.83 51.77
CA PRO A 203 8.04 6.97 50.94
C PRO A 203 6.71 6.62 51.61
N PHE A 204 5.67 6.43 50.81
CA PHE A 204 4.37 5.93 51.26
C PHE A 204 3.82 4.89 50.28
N THR A 205 2.93 4.02 50.78
CA THR A 205 2.23 3.01 50.00
C THR A 205 0.72 3.18 50.10
N LEU A 206 0.01 2.75 49.06
CA LEU A 206 -1.45 2.81 48.98
C LEU A 206 -2.07 1.41 48.90
N ASN A 207 -2.80 1.00 49.94
CA ASN A 207 -3.52 -0.25 50.00
C ASN A 207 -5.00 -0.01 49.68
N THR A 208 -5.33 0.01 48.39
CA THR A 208 -6.69 0.28 47.90
C THR A 208 -7.59 -0.97 47.88
N GLY A 209 -7.07 -2.13 48.30
CA GLY A 209 -7.83 -3.36 48.42
C GLY A 209 -8.99 -3.18 49.39
N GLY A 210 -10.22 -3.23 48.87
CA GLY A 210 -11.45 -3.06 49.66
C GLY A 210 -12.07 -1.65 49.61
N LEU A 211 -11.45 -0.67 48.94
CA LEU A 211 -12.09 0.61 48.67
C LEU A 211 -13.19 0.43 47.62
N SER A 212 -14.35 1.04 47.86
CA SER A 212 -15.45 1.12 46.88
C SER A 212 -15.11 2.08 45.76
N ARG A 213 -15.81 1.98 44.62
CA ARG A 213 -15.71 2.98 43.54
C ARG A 213 -15.96 4.40 44.05
N GLY A 214 -15.22 5.37 43.53
CA GLY A 214 -15.35 6.80 43.86
C GLY A 214 -14.01 7.44 44.19
N GLU A 215 -14.07 8.70 44.58
CA GLU A 215 -12.90 9.46 45.05
C GLU A 215 -12.67 9.22 46.54
N HIS A 216 -11.43 8.88 46.90
CA HIS A 216 -10.99 8.71 48.28
C HIS A 216 -9.85 9.68 48.55
N VAL A 217 -10.00 10.52 49.58
CA VAL A 217 -9.01 11.53 49.94
C VAL A 217 -8.42 11.22 51.30
N ALA A 218 -7.09 11.17 51.36
CA ALA A 218 -6.32 11.14 52.59
C ALA A 218 -5.53 12.43 52.75
N HIS A 219 -5.28 12.78 54.00
CA HIS A 219 -4.42 13.89 54.37
C HIS A 219 -3.24 13.38 55.19
N ILE A 220 -2.04 13.65 54.69
CA ILE A 220 -0.81 13.45 55.46
C ILE A 220 -0.56 14.75 56.22
N THR A 221 -0.52 14.69 57.54
CA THR A 221 -0.13 15.83 58.38
C THR A 221 1.30 15.64 58.81
N VAL A 222 2.16 16.57 58.39
CA VAL A 222 3.55 16.69 58.85
C VAL A 222 3.58 17.79 59.90
N ARG A 223 4.26 17.54 61.01
CA ARG A 223 4.39 18.47 62.13
C ARG A 223 5.84 18.60 62.54
N ASN A 224 6.23 19.82 62.87
CA ASN A 224 7.48 20.13 63.59
C ASN A 224 7.13 20.28 65.09
N PRO A 225 7.36 19.28 65.96
CA PRO A 225 6.94 19.35 67.36
C PRO A 225 7.57 20.50 68.17
N PRO A 226 8.86 20.85 68.01
CA PRO A 226 9.46 22.01 68.66
C PRO A 226 8.73 23.34 68.45
N THR A 227 8.29 23.61 67.22
CA THR A 227 7.68 24.91 66.85
C THR A 227 6.16 24.86 66.81
N GLY A 228 5.60 23.66 66.69
CA GLY A 228 4.17 23.43 66.53
C GLY A 228 3.65 23.67 65.11
N GLU A 229 4.50 24.05 64.14
CA GLU A 229 4.08 24.24 62.74
C GLU A 229 3.64 22.90 62.14
N THR A 230 2.55 22.96 61.35
CA THR A 230 1.97 21.80 60.66
C THR A 230 1.76 22.11 59.20
N GLN A 231 2.02 21.13 58.34
CA GLN A 231 1.68 21.17 56.93
C GLN A 231 0.88 19.92 56.54
N GLN A 232 -0.14 20.12 55.72
CA GLN A 232 -1.01 19.06 55.23
C GLN A 232 -0.72 18.80 53.75
N LEU A 233 -0.63 17.53 53.37
CA LEU A 233 -0.53 17.08 51.99
C LEU A 233 -1.80 16.28 51.67
N THR A 234 -2.32 16.44 50.46
CA THR A 234 -3.54 15.75 50.01
C THR A 234 -3.20 14.59 49.07
N VAL A 235 -3.66 13.39 49.38
CA VAL A 235 -3.54 12.23 48.51
C VAL A 235 -4.92 11.81 48.06
N ALA A 236 -5.22 11.93 46.77
CA ALA A 236 -6.48 11.54 46.18
C ALA A 236 -6.31 10.25 45.36
N VAL A 237 -7.22 9.30 45.56
CA VAL A 237 -7.30 8.05 44.81
C VAL A 237 -8.69 7.95 44.19
N THR A 238 -8.76 7.89 42.86
CA THR A 238 -9.99 7.59 42.14
C THR A 238 -10.08 6.09 41.87
N VAL A 239 -11.00 5.41 42.54
CA VAL A 239 -11.26 3.98 42.32
C VAL A 239 -12.33 3.84 41.24
N ARG A 240 -12.04 3.10 40.17
CA ARG A 240 -12.94 2.86 39.02
C ARG A 240 -13.33 1.38 38.86
N ALA A 241 -14.36 1.09 38.07
CA ALA A 241 -14.67 -0.28 37.66
C ALA A 241 -13.58 -0.86 36.73
N PRO A 242 -13.35 -2.19 36.75
CA PRO A 242 -12.41 -2.82 35.83
C PRO A 242 -12.87 -2.68 34.37
N ARG A 243 -11.92 -2.47 33.48
CA ARG A 243 -12.12 -2.35 32.03
C ARG A 243 -11.75 -3.64 31.31
N LEU A 244 -12.27 -3.78 30.10
CA LEU A 244 -11.92 -4.88 29.20
C LEU A 244 -10.43 -4.84 28.87
N THR A 245 -9.76 -5.98 28.94
CA THR A 245 -8.38 -6.17 28.49
C THR A 245 -8.32 -7.29 27.46
N LEU A 246 -7.40 -7.15 26.52
CA LEU A 246 -7.08 -8.15 25.51
C LEU A 246 -5.67 -8.65 25.77
N SER A 247 -5.37 -9.92 25.47
CA SER A 247 -4.00 -10.43 25.61
C SER A 247 -2.97 -9.78 24.68
N ARG A 248 -3.45 -8.98 23.70
CA ARG A 248 -2.64 -8.30 22.69
C ARG A 248 -3.31 -6.96 22.35
N ASP A 249 -2.49 -5.94 22.14
CA ASP A 249 -2.96 -4.62 21.69
C ASP A 249 -2.97 -4.49 20.15
N ALA A 250 -2.31 -5.40 19.45
CA ALA A 250 -2.31 -5.54 17.99
C ALA A 250 -2.01 -7.00 17.59
N ILE A 251 -2.38 -7.40 16.37
CA ILE A 251 -1.97 -8.68 15.79
C ILE A 251 -1.32 -8.44 14.43
N ASP A 252 -0.05 -8.81 14.30
CA ASP A 252 0.64 -8.89 13.01
C ASP A 252 0.83 -10.35 12.62
N THR A 253 0.43 -10.72 11.39
CA THR A 253 0.52 -12.09 10.89
C THR A 253 0.91 -12.13 9.42
N THR A 254 1.62 -13.19 9.02
CA THR A 254 2.07 -13.41 7.63
C THR A 254 1.55 -14.76 7.13
N ILE A 255 0.86 -14.74 6.00
CA ILE A 255 0.39 -15.92 5.29
C ILE A 255 1.16 -16.05 3.98
N GLY A 256 2.17 -16.93 3.98
CA GLY A 256 3.01 -17.26 2.83
C GLY A 256 2.99 -18.75 2.50
N ALA A 257 3.80 -19.15 1.51
CA ALA A 257 3.85 -20.55 1.02
C ALA A 257 4.14 -21.59 2.13
N ASP A 258 4.92 -21.19 3.14
CA ASP A 258 5.34 -22.03 4.26
C ASP A 258 4.40 -21.94 5.47
N SER A 259 3.39 -21.07 5.44
CA SER A 259 2.44 -20.92 6.55
C SER A 259 1.54 -22.15 6.63
N ALA A 260 1.52 -22.86 7.76
CA ALA A 260 0.61 -23.97 7.98
C ALA A 260 -0.84 -23.50 8.19
N ALA A 261 -1.83 -24.39 8.04
CA ALA A 261 -3.25 -24.06 8.21
C ALA A 261 -3.57 -23.41 9.58
N ALA A 262 -2.83 -23.75 10.64
CA ALA A 262 -2.97 -23.14 11.96
C ALA A 262 -2.66 -21.63 11.99
N ALA A 263 -1.89 -21.11 11.03
CA ALA A 263 -1.60 -19.67 10.92
C ALA A 263 -2.86 -18.84 10.53
N LEU A 264 -3.90 -19.49 10.02
CA LEU A 264 -5.20 -18.86 9.75
C LEU A 264 -6.05 -18.66 11.02
N GLN A 265 -5.61 -19.21 12.15
CA GLN A 265 -6.26 -19.09 13.45
C GLN A 265 -5.42 -18.19 14.35
N LEU A 266 -5.97 -17.03 14.72
CA LEU A 266 -5.31 -16.03 15.55
C LEU A 266 -5.93 -16.10 16.96
N PRO A 267 -5.26 -16.75 17.93
CA PRO A 267 -5.78 -16.86 19.28
C PRO A 267 -5.74 -15.50 19.98
N LEU A 268 -6.83 -15.17 20.67
CA LEU A 268 -6.95 -13.96 21.48
C LEU A 268 -7.66 -14.29 22.78
N ARG A 269 -7.10 -13.87 23.91
CA ARG A 269 -7.76 -13.99 25.21
C ARG A 269 -8.40 -12.65 25.58
N VAL A 270 -9.69 -12.70 25.91
CA VAL A 270 -10.49 -11.57 26.37
C VAL A 270 -10.67 -11.68 27.88
N SER A 271 -10.28 -10.65 28.62
CA SER A 271 -10.36 -10.60 30.07
C SER A 271 -10.61 -9.16 30.56
N ASP A 272 -10.37 -8.90 31.83
CA ASP A 272 -10.43 -7.58 32.43
C ASP A 272 -9.15 -7.29 33.23
N GLU A 273 -9.05 -6.09 33.80
CA GLU A 273 -7.92 -5.68 34.65
C GLU A 273 -7.76 -6.56 35.91
N LEU A 274 -8.76 -7.38 36.27
CA LEU A 274 -8.73 -8.34 37.36
C LEU A 274 -8.44 -9.77 36.89
N GLN A 275 -8.00 -9.94 35.63
CA GLN A 275 -7.68 -11.24 35.02
C GLN A 275 -8.86 -12.23 35.04
N GLY A 276 -10.10 -11.72 35.08
CA GLY A 276 -11.32 -12.53 35.11
C GLY A 276 -11.50 -13.37 36.37
N LEU A 277 -10.89 -12.94 37.48
CA LEU A 277 -10.98 -13.63 38.77
C LEU A 277 -12.22 -13.23 39.60
N SER A 278 -12.97 -12.21 39.18
CA SER A 278 -14.08 -11.63 39.94
C SER A 278 -15.39 -11.58 39.15
N SER A 279 -16.28 -12.55 39.41
CA SER A 279 -17.59 -12.64 38.73
C SER A 279 -18.52 -11.48 39.02
N SER A 280 -18.46 -10.89 40.22
CA SER A 280 -19.27 -9.73 40.63
C SER A 280 -18.83 -8.41 39.99
N ARG A 281 -17.70 -8.42 39.28
CA ARG A 281 -17.13 -7.28 38.55
C ARG A 281 -16.87 -7.61 37.08
N ALA A 282 -17.43 -8.71 36.58
CA ALA A 282 -17.26 -9.14 35.21
C ALA A 282 -17.75 -8.06 34.24
N VAL A 283 -16.91 -7.76 33.24
CA VAL A 283 -17.24 -6.85 32.16
C VAL A 283 -17.96 -7.63 31.08
N SER A 284 -19.11 -7.12 30.63
CA SER A 284 -19.83 -7.68 29.48
C SER A 284 -19.29 -7.06 28.21
N TRP A 285 -19.05 -7.87 27.18
CA TRP A 285 -18.46 -7.40 25.93
C TRP A 285 -19.09 -8.06 24.72
N ARG A 286 -18.98 -7.37 23.58
CA ARG A 286 -19.32 -7.88 22.26
C ARG A 286 -18.38 -7.32 21.19
N ILE A 287 -18.15 -8.06 20.12
CA ILE A 287 -17.54 -7.55 18.90
C ILE A 287 -18.64 -6.81 18.14
N SER A 288 -18.55 -5.48 18.09
CA SER A 288 -19.52 -4.64 17.43
C SER A 288 -19.26 -4.50 15.93
N GLY A 289 -18.03 -4.76 15.48
CA GLY A 289 -17.69 -4.79 14.07
C GLY A 289 -16.30 -5.37 13.78
N ILE A 290 -16.19 -5.99 12.61
CA ILE A 290 -14.94 -6.29 11.92
C ILE A 290 -15.08 -5.63 10.55
N ASP A 291 -14.16 -4.73 10.19
CA ASP A 291 -14.26 -3.88 9.01
C ASP A 291 -13.83 -4.57 7.71
N GLN A 292 -13.26 -5.78 7.80
CA GLN A 292 -12.80 -6.56 6.65
C GLN A 292 -13.46 -7.94 6.56
N PRO A 293 -13.87 -8.39 5.36
CA PRO A 293 -14.56 -9.67 5.18
C PRO A 293 -13.64 -10.88 5.34
N TRP A 294 -12.32 -10.70 5.19
CA TRP A 294 -11.35 -11.80 5.31
C TRP A 294 -11.05 -12.20 6.75
N LEU A 295 -11.59 -11.48 7.75
CA LEU A 295 -11.42 -11.77 9.16
C LEU A 295 -12.79 -11.99 9.81
N SER A 296 -12.90 -13.04 10.62
CA SER A 296 -14.09 -13.35 11.40
C SER A 296 -13.70 -13.75 12.82
N ALA A 297 -14.66 -13.81 13.74
CA ALA A 297 -14.43 -14.26 15.10
C ALA A 297 -15.31 -15.47 15.42
N SER A 298 -14.73 -16.49 16.07
CA SER A 298 -15.47 -17.69 16.49
C SER A 298 -16.55 -17.37 17.53
N VAL A 299 -16.35 -16.31 18.30
CA VAL A 299 -17.27 -15.85 19.34
C VAL A 299 -17.34 -14.33 19.31
N SER A 300 -18.54 -13.77 19.25
CA SER A 300 -18.77 -12.33 19.15
C SER A 300 -19.29 -11.69 20.44
N THR A 301 -19.56 -12.45 21.51
CA THR A 301 -20.04 -11.92 22.80
C THR A 301 -19.55 -12.73 23.99
N GLY A 302 -19.48 -12.10 25.17
CA GLY A 302 -19.15 -12.79 26.42
C GLY A 302 -19.06 -11.89 27.63
N THR A 303 -18.59 -12.49 28.73
CA THR A 303 -18.15 -11.80 29.95
C THR A 303 -16.67 -12.08 30.17
N THR A 304 -16.00 -11.29 31.00
CA THR A 304 -14.55 -11.41 31.28
C THR A 304 -14.19 -12.36 32.41
N SER A 305 -15.19 -12.81 33.19
CA SER A 305 -15.01 -13.77 34.29
C SER A 305 -15.91 -15.00 34.06
N PRO A 306 -15.33 -16.21 33.85
CA PRO A 306 -13.89 -16.44 33.64
C PRO A 306 -13.39 -15.80 32.33
N PRO A 307 -12.07 -15.61 32.14
CA PRO A 307 -11.52 -15.12 30.88
C PRO A 307 -11.92 -16.03 29.72
N LYS A 308 -12.09 -15.45 28.54
CA LYS A 308 -12.56 -16.18 27.36
C LYS A 308 -11.51 -16.18 26.26
N ASP A 309 -11.06 -17.37 25.88
CA ASP A 309 -10.21 -17.55 24.70
C ASP A 309 -11.11 -17.60 23.45
N ILE A 310 -10.85 -16.72 22.50
CA ILE A 310 -11.52 -16.66 21.21
C ILE A 310 -10.51 -16.88 20.08
N GLN A 311 -11.01 -17.24 18.91
CA GLN A 311 -10.21 -17.39 17.70
C GLN A 311 -10.69 -16.36 16.69
N LEU A 312 -9.80 -15.48 16.23
CA LEU A 312 -10.04 -14.74 15.02
C LEU A 312 -9.59 -15.61 13.85
N GLN A 313 -10.49 -15.85 12.91
CA GLN A 313 -10.29 -16.76 11.79
C GLN A 313 -10.11 -15.95 10.51
N ILE A 314 -8.99 -16.18 9.83
CA ILE A 314 -8.77 -15.69 8.47
C ILE A 314 -9.54 -16.61 7.51
N ASP A 315 -10.44 -16.03 6.72
CA ASP A 315 -11.24 -16.76 5.72
C ASP A 315 -10.44 -16.95 4.42
N ALA A 316 -10.06 -18.20 4.16
CA ALA A 316 -9.33 -18.61 2.96
C ALA A 316 -10.05 -18.25 1.64
N ALA A 317 -11.38 -18.29 1.60
CA ALA A 317 -12.14 -17.95 0.39
C ALA A 317 -12.07 -16.46 0.08
N GLN A 318 -12.01 -15.61 1.11
CA GLN A 318 -11.85 -14.17 0.96
C GLN A 318 -10.41 -13.80 0.59
N LEU A 319 -9.41 -14.58 1.02
CA LEU A 319 -8.01 -14.37 0.59
C LEU A 319 -7.85 -14.45 -0.93
N ALA A 320 -8.65 -15.26 -1.64
CA ALA A 320 -8.63 -15.34 -3.11
C ALA A 320 -8.99 -14.02 -3.81
N GLN A 321 -9.71 -13.14 -3.12
CA GLN A 321 -10.08 -11.82 -3.63
C GLN A 321 -9.00 -10.76 -3.36
N LEU A 322 -8.06 -11.05 -2.46
CA LEU A 322 -6.98 -10.15 -2.11
C LEU A 322 -5.78 -10.33 -3.04
N SER A 323 -5.07 -9.23 -3.29
CA SER A 323 -3.74 -9.27 -3.90
C SER A 323 -2.69 -9.55 -2.83
N ASN A 324 -1.55 -10.13 -3.19
CA ASN A 324 -0.42 -10.19 -2.26
C ASN A 324 0.01 -8.79 -1.82
N GLY A 325 0.39 -8.64 -0.56
CA GLY A 325 0.68 -7.34 0.07
C GLY A 325 0.18 -7.28 1.50
N THR A 326 0.30 -6.10 2.10
CA THR A 326 -0.20 -5.80 3.45
C THR A 326 -1.69 -5.41 3.39
N HIS A 327 -2.50 -6.06 4.21
CA HIS A 327 -3.91 -5.77 4.42
C HIS A 327 -4.14 -5.44 5.90
N GLN A 328 -5.04 -4.51 6.18
CA GLN A 328 -5.32 -4.04 7.54
C GLN A 328 -6.79 -4.29 7.87
N ALA A 329 -7.06 -4.73 9.09
CA ALA A 329 -8.39 -4.84 9.67
C ALA A 329 -8.42 -4.27 11.08
N GLN A 330 -9.60 -3.88 11.53
CA GLN A 330 -9.89 -3.45 12.89
C GLN A 330 -11.03 -4.28 13.46
N VAL A 331 -10.77 -4.92 14.60
CA VAL A 331 -11.81 -5.58 15.40
C VAL A 331 -12.22 -4.63 16.52
N THR A 332 -13.47 -4.16 16.48
CA THR A 332 -14.00 -3.28 17.52
C THR A 332 -14.76 -4.09 18.57
N PHE A 333 -14.26 -4.07 19.79
CA PHE A 333 -14.94 -4.59 20.96
C PHE A 333 -15.68 -3.45 21.64
N THR A 334 -16.97 -3.65 21.88
CA THR A 334 -17.79 -2.78 22.72
C THR A 334 -18.06 -3.47 24.04
N TYR A 335 -17.77 -2.81 25.15
CA TYR A 335 -17.97 -3.34 26.48
C TYR A 335 -18.79 -2.40 27.36
N SER A 336 -19.48 -3.00 28.32
CA SER A 336 -20.21 -2.30 29.37
C SER A 336 -19.84 -2.90 30.71
N ASN A 337 -19.68 -2.03 31.69
CA ASN A 337 -19.58 -2.40 33.09
C ASN A 337 -20.55 -1.52 33.90
N VAL A 338 -20.34 -1.48 35.20
CA VAL A 338 -21.16 -0.74 36.15
C VAL A 338 -20.90 0.78 36.14
N GLU A 339 -19.90 1.26 35.39
CA GLU A 339 -19.51 2.68 35.29
C GLU A 339 -19.70 3.23 33.87
N VAL A 340 -19.28 2.46 32.87
CA VAL A 340 -19.33 2.84 31.45
C VAL A 340 -20.29 1.93 30.69
N GLN A 341 -21.04 2.53 29.76
CA GLN A 341 -21.90 1.83 28.82
C GLN A 341 -21.36 2.01 27.41
N ASN A 342 -21.21 0.91 26.68
CA ASN A 342 -20.75 0.89 25.28
C ASN A 342 -19.39 1.58 25.05
N ALA A 343 -18.44 1.41 25.95
CA ALA A 343 -17.07 1.83 25.72
C ALA A 343 -16.39 0.91 24.69
N ASN A 344 -15.44 1.44 23.92
CA ASN A 344 -14.80 0.68 22.83
C ASN A 344 -13.33 0.38 23.13
N VAL A 345 -12.88 -0.80 22.71
CA VAL A 345 -11.48 -1.21 22.56
C VAL A 345 -11.30 -1.65 21.11
N VAL A 346 -10.32 -1.09 20.41
CA VAL A 346 -10.02 -1.43 19.01
C VAL A 346 -8.76 -2.26 18.96
N LEU A 347 -8.84 -3.42 18.32
CA LEU A 347 -7.70 -4.30 18.06
C LEU A 347 -7.33 -4.19 16.56
N PRO A 348 -6.24 -3.49 16.21
CA PRO A 348 -5.69 -3.53 14.87
C PRO A 348 -5.10 -4.91 14.53
N VAL A 349 -5.34 -5.35 13.29
CA VAL A 349 -4.82 -6.61 12.74
C VAL A 349 -4.19 -6.33 11.38
N SER A 350 -2.88 -6.60 11.25
CA SER A 350 -2.15 -6.52 10.00
C SER A 350 -1.89 -7.92 9.44
N LEU A 351 -2.27 -8.14 8.18
CA LEU A 351 -2.04 -9.36 7.41
C LEU A 351 -1.06 -9.08 6.27
N GLN A 352 0.11 -9.70 6.30
CA GLN A 352 1.00 -9.78 5.15
C GLN A 352 0.69 -11.04 4.33
N LEU A 353 0.03 -10.87 3.18
CA LEU A 353 -0.30 -11.97 2.26
C LEU A 353 0.80 -12.14 1.20
N ALA A 354 1.38 -13.34 1.10
CA ALA A 354 2.47 -13.68 0.18
C ALA A 354 2.36 -15.14 -0.31
N LEU A 355 1.17 -15.54 -0.73
CA LEU A 355 0.92 -16.89 -1.27
C LEU A 355 1.18 -16.93 -2.77
N PRO A 356 1.70 -18.05 -3.31
CA PRO A 356 1.87 -18.21 -4.74
C PRO A 356 0.50 -18.25 -5.44
N ARG A 357 0.38 -17.50 -6.53
CA ARG A 357 -0.88 -17.34 -7.27
C ARG A 357 -0.61 -17.24 -8.76
N ALA A 358 -1.24 -18.09 -9.55
CA ALA A 358 -1.36 -17.87 -10.99
C ALA A 358 -2.67 -17.12 -11.28
N THR A 359 -2.59 -16.09 -12.11
CA THR A 359 -3.76 -15.32 -12.57
C THR A 359 -4.08 -15.59 -14.04
N GLN A 360 -3.07 -15.99 -14.82
CA GLN A 360 -3.22 -16.33 -16.23
C GLN A 360 -2.39 -17.57 -16.56
N LEU A 361 -2.84 -18.32 -17.56
CA LEU A 361 -2.07 -19.38 -18.17
C LEU A 361 -2.30 -19.38 -19.69
N ALA A 362 -1.28 -19.74 -20.45
CA ALA A 362 -1.42 -19.95 -21.88
C ALA A 362 -0.43 -21.00 -22.43
N PRO A 363 -0.80 -21.71 -23.49
CA PRO A 363 -2.17 -21.78 -24.01
C PRO A 363 -3.08 -22.54 -23.03
N TYR A 364 -4.38 -22.24 -23.08
CA TYR A 364 -5.37 -22.81 -22.16
C TYR A 364 -5.85 -24.23 -22.52
N VAL A 365 -5.47 -24.74 -23.68
CA VAL A 365 -5.81 -26.10 -24.12
C VAL A 365 -4.60 -27.02 -24.04
N ALA A 366 -4.81 -28.18 -23.43
CA ALA A 366 -3.87 -29.30 -23.39
C ALA A 366 -4.52 -30.56 -23.96
N ILE A 367 -3.68 -31.48 -24.43
CA ILE A 367 -4.12 -32.74 -25.02
C ILE A 367 -3.74 -33.89 -24.10
N THR A 368 -4.69 -34.79 -23.87
CA THR A 368 -4.49 -35.95 -22.99
C THR A 368 -3.30 -36.79 -23.45
N GLY A 369 -2.44 -37.16 -22.50
CA GLY A 369 -1.29 -38.05 -22.74
C GLY A 369 -0.05 -37.36 -23.31
N SER A 370 -0.14 -36.10 -23.73
CA SER A 370 0.97 -35.38 -24.36
C SER A 370 1.52 -34.25 -23.46
N PRO A 371 2.85 -34.11 -23.33
CA PRO A 371 3.45 -32.99 -22.59
C PRO A 371 3.09 -31.64 -23.21
N SER A 372 2.32 -30.85 -22.46
CA SER A 372 1.89 -29.51 -22.83
C SER A 372 2.69 -28.47 -22.06
N LYS A 373 3.56 -27.74 -22.75
CA LYS A 373 4.23 -26.56 -22.19
C LYS A 373 3.22 -25.42 -22.03
N VAL A 374 3.11 -24.88 -20.82
CA VAL A 374 2.24 -23.75 -20.49
C VAL A 374 3.05 -22.67 -19.78
N LEU A 375 2.77 -21.41 -20.10
CA LEU A 375 3.32 -20.26 -19.44
C LEU A 375 2.32 -19.77 -18.39
N LEU A 376 2.78 -19.64 -17.14
CA LEU A 376 2.01 -19.10 -16.03
C LEU A 376 2.42 -17.66 -15.76
N ARG A 377 1.44 -16.77 -15.60
CA ARG A 377 1.65 -15.41 -15.08
C ARG A 377 0.97 -15.26 -13.73
N GLY A 378 1.63 -14.57 -12.80
CA GLY A 378 1.15 -14.48 -11.43
C GLY A 378 2.13 -13.82 -10.48
N SER A 379 2.23 -14.33 -9.25
CA SER A 379 3.17 -13.88 -8.23
C SER A 379 3.57 -15.01 -7.27
N GLY A 380 4.71 -14.86 -6.60
CA GLY A 380 5.20 -15.81 -5.60
C GLY A 380 5.80 -17.09 -6.19
N PHE A 381 6.31 -17.04 -7.42
CA PHE A 381 6.87 -18.23 -8.09
C PHE A 381 8.32 -18.55 -7.72
N THR A 382 9.04 -17.66 -7.04
CA THR A 382 10.50 -17.77 -6.79
C THR A 382 10.93 -19.12 -6.18
N ARG A 383 10.09 -19.77 -5.36
CA ARG A 383 10.38 -21.06 -4.70
C ARG A 383 9.44 -22.19 -5.11
N LEU A 384 8.69 -22.00 -6.20
CA LEU A 384 7.71 -22.96 -6.66
C LEU A 384 8.40 -24.21 -7.23
N THR A 385 7.89 -25.39 -6.89
CA THR A 385 8.34 -26.67 -7.45
C THR A 385 7.25 -27.28 -8.35
N ALA A 386 7.65 -28.15 -9.28
CA ALA A 386 6.70 -28.80 -10.19
C ALA A 386 5.63 -29.61 -9.42
N ALA A 387 6.02 -30.26 -8.32
CA ALA A 387 5.12 -31.04 -7.46
C ALA A 387 4.02 -30.19 -6.80
N GLN A 388 4.25 -28.88 -6.62
CA GLN A 388 3.24 -27.98 -6.05
C GLN A 388 2.22 -27.51 -7.07
N VAL A 389 2.51 -27.59 -8.37
CA VAL A 389 1.60 -27.16 -9.43
C VAL A 389 0.79 -28.35 -9.89
N SER A 390 -0.51 -28.36 -9.59
CA SER A 390 -1.43 -29.32 -10.19
C SER A 390 -2.08 -28.68 -11.42
N CYS A 391 -1.80 -29.27 -12.58
CA CYS A 391 -2.37 -28.88 -13.86
C CYS A 391 -2.97 -30.10 -14.57
N GLY A 392 -4.26 -30.01 -14.94
CA GLY A 392 -4.98 -31.14 -15.51
C GLY A 392 -5.28 -32.26 -14.50
N GLY A 393 -5.37 -31.93 -13.21
CA GLY A 393 -5.67 -32.88 -12.13
C GLY A 393 -4.48 -33.71 -11.66
N VAL A 394 -3.28 -33.49 -12.22
CA VAL A 394 -2.03 -34.16 -11.85
C VAL A 394 -0.94 -33.13 -11.58
N ALA A 395 0.08 -33.51 -10.81
CA ALA A 395 1.25 -32.66 -10.61
C ALA A 395 2.00 -32.43 -11.93
N ALA A 396 2.53 -31.23 -12.11
CA ALA A 396 3.38 -30.91 -13.25
C ALA A 396 4.66 -31.75 -13.22
N THR A 397 5.20 -32.06 -14.39
CA THR A 397 6.39 -32.89 -14.54
C THR A 397 7.67 -32.07 -14.52
N ALA A 398 7.61 -30.80 -14.92
CA ALA A 398 8.73 -29.87 -14.88
C ALA A 398 8.25 -28.44 -14.71
N ILE A 399 9.13 -27.60 -14.15
CA ILE A 399 8.93 -26.16 -14.04
C ILE A 399 10.26 -25.44 -14.29
N GLU A 400 10.18 -24.33 -15.03
CA GLU A 400 11.24 -23.35 -15.21
C GLU A 400 10.74 -22.01 -14.67
N ILE A 401 11.35 -21.53 -13.59
CA ILE A 401 11.05 -20.21 -13.04
C ILE A 401 11.84 -19.18 -13.85
N LEU A 402 11.13 -18.37 -14.63
CA LEU A 402 11.74 -17.27 -15.39
C LEU A 402 11.94 -16.06 -14.47
N ARG A 403 11.00 -15.83 -13.54
CA ARG A 403 11.02 -14.81 -12.48
C ARG A 403 9.83 -15.03 -11.53
N ASP A 404 9.73 -14.23 -10.46
CA ASP A 404 8.66 -14.40 -9.45
C ASP A 404 7.22 -14.30 -10.01
N THR A 405 7.05 -13.65 -11.16
CA THR A 405 5.75 -13.43 -11.79
C THR A 405 5.52 -14.25 -13.06
N LEU A 406 6.50 -15.03 -13.50
CA LEU A 406 6.44 -15.78 -14.75
C LEU A 406 7.19 -17.13 -14.64
N ALA A 407 6.51 -18.22 -14.97
CA ALA A 407 7.10 -19.56 -14.96
C ALA A 407 6.58 -20.39 -16.13
N ARG A 408 7.43 -21.22 -16.74
CA ARG A 408 7.01 -22.26 -17.69
C ARG A 408 6.82 -23.57 -16.97
N VAL A 409 5.71 -24.24 -17.23
CA VAL A 409 5.34 -25.51 -16.60
C VAL A 409 5.05 -26.54 -17.68
N VAL A 410 5.48 -27.78 -17.46
CA VAL A 410 5.13 -28.91 -18.33
C VAL A 410 4.01 -29.71 -17.68
N CYS A 411 2.85 -29.69 -18.33
CA CYS A 411 1.65 -30.38 -17.89
C CYS A 411 1.44 -31.64 -18.72
N GLN A 412 1.13 -32.76 -18.07
CA GLN A 412 0.85 -34.02 -18.77
C GLN A 412 -0.48 -34.61 -18.27
N PRO A 413 -1.60 -34.00 -18.68
CA PRO A 413 -2.90 -34.40 -18.17
C PRO A 413 -3.30 -35.80 -18.65
N ALA A 414 -3.88 -36.59 -17.76
CA ALA A 414 -4.23 -37.99 -18.04
C ALA A 414 -5.67 -38.18 -18.55
N THR A 415 -6.58 -37.23 -18.28
CA THR A 415 -8.00 -37.35 -18.60
C THR A 415 -8.56 -36.04 -19.15
N PRO A 416 -9.48 -36.09 -20.14
CA PRO A 416 -10.19 -34.90 -20.60
C PRO A 416 -11.02 -34.26 -19.48
N GLY A 417 -11.11 -32.93 -19.48
CA GLY A 417 -11.85 -32.18 -18.47
C GLY A 417 -11.39 -30.73 -18.39
N ARG A 418 -12.11 -29.92 -17.61
CA ARG A 418 -11.74 -28.54 -17.32
C ARG A 418 -11.20 -28.47 -15.90
N TYR A 419 -9.93 -28.15 -15.75
CA TYR A 419 -9.22 -28.20 -14.47
C TYR A 419 -8.80 -26.79 -14.06
N ARG A 420 -9.27 -26.34 -12.90
CA ARG A 420 -8.69 -25.14 -12.27
C ARG A 420 -7.25 -25.44 -11.88
N LEU A 421 -6.32 -24.58 -12.27
CA LEU A 421 -4.94 -24.67 -11.83
C LEU A 421 -4.89 -24.53 -10.30
N SER A 422 -4.14 -25.40 -9.63
CA SER A 422 -3.90 -25.27 -8.20
C SER A 422 -2.42 -25.25 -7.89
N ILE A 423 -2.06 -24.35 -6.99
CA ILE A 423 -0.73 -24.31 -6.40
C ILE A 423 -0.87 -24.69 -4.93
N SER A 424 -0.37 -25.87 -4.57
CA SER A 424 -0.40 -26.34 -3.19
C SER A 424 0.60 -25.57 -2.32
N ASN A 425 0.22 -25.32 -1.08
CA ASN A 425 1.05 -24.73 -0.04
C ASN A 425 0.62 -25.29 1.32
N LEU A 426 1.38 -25.02 2.38
CA LEU A 426 1.14 -25.62 3.70
C LEU A 426 -0.15 -25.13 4.38
N SER A 427 -0.73 -24.01 3.93
CA SER A 427 -2.01 -23.49 4.45
C SER A 427 -3.22 -24.17 3.81
N GLY A 428 -3.02 -24.87 2.67
CA GLY A 428 -4.09 -25.44 1.86
C GLY A 428 -4.91 -24.41 1.06
N VAL A 429 -4.55 -23.12 1.11
CA VAL A 429 -5.28 -22.04 0.44
C VAL A 429 -4.84 -21.93 -1.02
N ASN A 430 -5.74 -22.21 -1.97
CA ASN A 430 -5.45 -22.01 -3.39
C ASN A 430 -5.99 -20.66 -3.89
N LEU A 431 -5.10 -19.75 -4.29
CA LEU A 431 -5.46 -18.45 -4.86
C LEU A 431 -5.52 -18.44 -6.39
N SER A 432 -5.10 -19.53 -7.05
CA SER A 432 -5.00 -19.58 -8.50
C SER A 432 -6.39 -19.67 -9.15
N THR A 433 -6.61 -18.84 -10.17
CA THR A 433 -7.88 -18.72 -10.89
C THR A 433 -7.93 -19.34 -12.30
N PRO A 434 -6.83 -19.46 -13.07
CA PRO A 434 -6.95 -19.86 -14.47
C PRO A 434 -7.27 -21.35 -14.61
N GLU A 435 -7.87 -21.72 -15.74
CA GLU A 435 -8.30 -23.09 -16.04
C GLU A 435 -7.55 -23.65 -17.25
N LEU A 436 -7.20 -24.93 -17.15
CA LEU A 436 -6.67 -25.72 -18.26
C LEU A 436 -7.77 -26.64 -18.79
N LEU A 437 -8.15 -26.46 -20.05
CA LEU A 437 -9.03 -27.36 -20.77
C LEU A 437 -8.22 -28.51 -21.35
N VAL A 438 -8.45 -29.72 -20.86
CA VAL A 438 -7.83 -30.94 -21.38
C VAL A 438 -8.81 -31.61 -22.34
N ARG A 439 -8.37 -31.89 -23.57
CA ARG A 439 -9.15 -32.60 -24.58
C ARG A 439 -8.46 -33.88 -25.03
N ALA A 440 -9.26 -34.88 -25.39
CA ALA A 440 -8.73 -36.04 -26.10
C ALA A 440 -8.35 -35.66 -27.54
N PRO A 441 -7.28 -36.26 -28.11
CA PRO A 441 -6.99 -36.11 -29.53
C PRO A 441 -8.22 -36.42 -30.38
N GLN A 442 -8.50 -35.61 -31.41
CA GLN A 442 -9.62 -35.84 -32.31
C GLN A 442 -9.12 -36.17 -33.71
N VAL A 443 -9.69 -37.21 -34.32
CA VAL A 443 -9.47 -37.52 -35.74
C VAL A 443 -10.53 -36.76 -36.53
N ARG A 444 -10.09 -35.81 -37.36
CA ARG A 444 -10.98 -35.03 -38.23
C ARG A 444 -10.78 -35.52 -39.67
N PRO A 445 -11.84 -35.76 -40.45
CA PRO A 445 -11.72 -36.19 -41.82
C PRO A 445 -11.22 -35.05 -42.72
N TYR A 446 -10.75 -35.43 -43.90
CA TYR A 446 -10.43 -34.47 -44.95
C TYR A 446 -11.67 -33.70 -45.37
N ALA A 447 -11.52 -32.40 -45.62
CA ALA A 447 -12.57 -31.56 -46.18
C ALA A 447 -11.97 -30.45 -47.03
N ALA A 448 -12.70 -30.04 -48.07
CA ALA A 448 -12.35 -28.89 -48.89
C ALA A 448 -13.57 -27.99 -49.03
N PHE A 449 -13.37 -26.68 -48.86
CA PHE A 449 -14.40 -25.67 -49.01
C PHE A 449 -13.95 -24.64 -50.04
N GLU A 450 -14.85 -24.30 -50.96
CA GLU A 450 -14.63 -23.17 -51.86
C GLU A 450 -14.58 -21.88 -51.04
N VAL A 451 -13.57 -21.06 -51.30
CA VAL A 451 -13.35 -19.76 -50.68
C VAL A 451 -13.17 -18.73 -51.79
N SER A 452 -13.66 -17.52 -51.57
CA SER A 452 -13.46 -16.39 -52.49
C SER A 452 -12.88 -15.20 -51.72
N GLY A 453 -12.46 -14.15 -52.43
CA GLY A 453 -11.85 -12.99 -51.79
C GLY A 453 -10.42 -13.27 -51.35
N HIS A 454 -10.01 -12.70 -50.21
CA HIS A 454 -8.62 -12.70 -49.77
C HIS A 454 -8.56 -13.05 -48.27
N PRO A 455 -8.46 -14.32 -47.91
CA PRO A 455 -8.30 -14.74 -46.53
C PRO A 455 -6.95 -14.31 -45.97
N GLY A 456 -6.94 -13.74 -44.76
CA GLY A 456 -5.75 -13.12 -44.15
C GLY A 456 -5.15 -13.90 -42.98
N ARG A 457 -5.96 -14.65 -42.22
CA ARG A 457 -5.54 -15.42 -41.04
C ARG A 457 -6.48 -16.60 -40.78
N LEU A 458 -5.90 -17.69 -40.31
CA LEU A 458 -6.62 -18.84 -39.74
C LEU A 458 -6.52 -18.80 -38.23
N ILE A 459 -7.62 -19.09 -37.54
CA ILE A 459 -7.67 -19.21 -36.08
C ILE A 459 -8.45 -20.47 -35.76
N PHE A 460 -7.77 -21.49 -35.27
CA PHE A 460 -8.45 -22.72 -34.85
C PHE A 460 -8.80 -22.67 -33.36
N ASP A 461 -10.09 -22.64 -33.07
CA ASP A 461 -10.62 -22.80 -31.71
C ASP A 461 -10.82 -24.28 -31.40
N GLN A 462 -9.80 -24.84 -30.76
CA GLN A 462 -9.80 -26.24 -30.30
C GLN A 462 -10.90 -26.51 -29.27
N GLU A 463 -11.37 -25.55 -28.48
CA GLU A 463 -12.47 -25.79 -27.52
C GLU A 463 -13.79 -26.05 -28.25
N ARG A 464 -14.08 -25.27 -29.30
CA ARG A 464 -15.34 -25.31 -30.03
C ARG A 464 -15.28 -26.12 -31.33
N GLU A 465 -14.12 -26.69 -31.65
CA GLU A 465 -13.87 -27.41 -32.91
C GLU A 465 -14.24 -26.54 -34.13
N THR A 466 -13.91 -25.26 -34.05
CA THR A 466 -14.30 -24.25 -35.05
C THR A 466 -13.06 -23.55 -35.59
N LEU A 467 -12.90 -23.59 -36.91
CA LEU A 467 -11.92 -22.82 -37.64
C LEU A 467 -12.55 -21.51 -38.09
N TYR A 468 -11.93 -20.41 -37.70
CA TYR A 468 -12.29 -19.07 -38.16
C TYR A 468 -11.31 -18.64 -39.25
N VAL A 469 -11.86 -18.20 -40.38
CA VAL A 469 -11.08 -17.59 -41.47
C VAL A 469 -11.38 -16.10 -41.48
N VAL A 470 -10.35 -15.29 -41.24
CA VAL A 470 -10.45 -13.83 -41.32
C VAL A 470 -10.36 -13.42 -42.79
N ASN A 471 -11.50 -13.31 -43.47
CA ASN A 471 -11.56 -12.95 -44.88
C ASN A 471 -11.67 -11.43 -45.06
N VAL A 472 -10.51 -10.79 -45.21
CA VAL A 472 -10.41 -9.33 -45.40
C VAL A 472 -10.97 -8.90 -46.74
N GLY A 473 -10.88 -9.74 -47.78
CA GLY A 473 -11.40 -9.45 -49.11
C GLY A 473 -12.93 -9.35 -49.13
N ASN A 474 -13.60 -10.20 -48.35
CA ASN A 474 -15.06 -10.24 -48.27
C ASN A 474 -15.63 -9.46 -47.07
N SER A 475 -14.77 -8.88 -46.21
CA SER A 475 -15.19 -8.26 -44.94
C SER A 475 -16.04 -9.19 -44.08
N GLN A 476 -15.62 -10.45 -43.96
CA GLN A 476 -16.35 -11.50 -43.29
C GLN A 476 -15.43 -12.39 -42.47
N LEU A 477 -15.96 -12.84 -41.33
CA LEU A 477 -15.39 -13.95 -40.57
C LEU A 477 -16.11 -15.23 -40.99
N GLU A 478 -15.45 -16.04 -41.81
CA GLU A 478 -15.98 -17.34 -42.23
C GLU A 478 -15.72 -18.37 -41.12
N ARG A 479 -16.62 -19.36 -41.02
CA ARG A 479 -16.64 -20.29 -39.90
C ARG A 479 -16.87 -21.70 -40.40
N TYR A 480 -15.96 -22.61 -40.07
CA TYR A 480 -16.06 -24.02 -40.39
C TYR A 480 -15.97 -24.82 -39.10
N ARG A 481 -16.97 -25.66 -38.83
CA ARG A 481 -17.08 -26.39 -37.56
C ARG A 481 -17.09 -27.89 -37.80
N TYR A 482 -16.29 -28.60 -37.01
CA TYR A 482 -16.37 -30.05 -36.94
C TYR A 482 -17.43 -30.46 -35.91
N ASP A 483 -18.41 -31.26 -36.33
CA ASP A 483 -19.53 -31.70 -35.49
C ASP A 483 -19.27 -33.01 -34.73
N GLY A 484 -18.07 -33.59 -34.89
CA GLY A 484 -17.70 -34.91 -34.38
C GLY A 484 -17.77 -36.03 -35.43
N MET A 485 -18.29 -35.74 -36.63
CA MET A 485 -18.33 -36.67 -37.76
C MET A 485 -17.80 -36.02 -39.03
N GLN A 486 -18.19 -34.78 -39.34
CA GLN A 486 -17.85 -34.07 -40.57
C GLN A 486 -17.65 -32.57 -40.32
N TRP A 487 -16.99 -31.93 -41.28
CA TRP A 487 -16.87 -30.48 -41.30
C TRP A 487 -18.11 -29.84 -41.94
N GLN A 488 -18.60 -28.78 -41.33
CA GLN A 488 -19.73 -28.00 -41.80
C GLN A 488 -19.31 -26.54 -41.97
N SER A 489 -19.73 -25.91 -43.07
CA SER A 489 -19.66 -24.46 -43.22
C SER A 489 -20.83 -23.82 -42.46
N LEU A 490 -20.51 -22.91 -41.54
CA LEU A 490 -21.48 -22.12 -40.80
C LEU A 490 -21.66 -20.76 -41.49
N PRO A 491 -22.79 -20.05 -41.26
CA PRO A 491 -22.98 -18.72 -41.78
C PRO A 491 -21.81 -17.78 -41.42
N ALA A 492 -21.24 -17.13 -42.42
CA ALA A 492 -20.19 -16.13 -42.21
C ALA A 492 -20.74 -14.93 -41.42
N ILE A 493 -19.88 -14.30 -40.62
CA ILE A 493 -20.25 -13.13 -39.84
C ILE A 493 -19.73 -11.89 -40.58
N PRO A 494 -20.61 -10.99 -41.03
CA PRO A 494 -20.16 -9.76 -41.67
C PRO A 494 -19.49 -8.85 -40.65
N VAL A 495 -18.29 -8.37 -40.99
CA VAL A 495 -17.53 -7.42 -40.19
C VAL A 495 -17.04 -6.32 -41.11
N ASN A 496 -17.66 -5.15 -41.02
CA ASN A 496 -17.32 -4.02 -41.88
C ASN A 496 -15.84 -3.62 -41.70
N ALA A 497 -15.12 -3.49 -42.81
CA ALA A 497 -13.71 -3.14 -42.85
C ALA A 497 -12.82 -4.04 -41.97
N LEU A 498 -13.05 -5.35 -42.01
CA LEU A 498 -12.26 -6.37 -41.33
C LEU A 498 -10.79 -6.37 -41.79
N LEU A 499 -9.87 -6.38 -40.83
CA LEU A 499 -8.42 -6.36 -41.09
C LEU A 499 -7.67 -7.56 -40.51
N ASP A 500 -8.01 -7.98 -39.30
CA ASP A 500 -7.39 -9.12 -38.63
C ASP A 500 -8.28 -9.62 -37.48
N GLY A 501 -7.90 -10.74 -36.85
CA GLY A 501 -8.50 -11.21 -35.61
C GLY A 501 -7.54 -12.08 -34.81
N ALA A 502 -7.86 -12.32 -33.54
CA ALA A 502 -7.10 -13.19 -32.67
C ALA A 502 -7.98 -13.77 -31.56
N LEU A 503 -7.71 -15.01 -31.16
CA LEU A 503 -8.35 -15.61 -30.00
C LEU A 503 -7.70 -15.06 -28.71
N SER A 504 -8.49 -14.84 -27.66
CA SER A 504 -7.95 -14.58 -26.33
C SER A 504 -7.19 -15.80 -25.81
N TYR A 505 -6.20 -15.58 -24.94
CA TYR A 505 -5.37 -16.64 -24.39
C TYR A 505 -6.16 -17.65 -23.53
N ASP A 506 -7.36 -17.31 -23.08
CA ASP A 506 -8.30 -18.18 -22.35
C ASP A 506 -9.39 -18.80 -23.23
N GLY A 507 -9.40 -18.49 -24.54
CA GLY A 507 -10.39 -19.00 -25.50
C GLY A 507 -11.80 -18.48 -25.33
N LYS A 508 -12.01 -17.47 -24.49
CA LYS A 508 -13.35 -16.94 -24.17
C LYS A 508 -13.81 -15.84 -25.11
N LYS A 509 -12.87 -15.17 -25.79
CA LYS A 509 -13.17 -14.04 -26.66
C LYS A 509 -12.45 -14.18 -27.99
N LEU A 510 -13.13 -13.73 -29.04
CA LEU A 510 -12.49 -13.43 -30.32
C LEU A 510 -12.34 -11.92 -30.42
N TYR A 511 -11.10 -11.46 -30.57
CA TYR A 511 -10.78 -10.10 -30.90
C TYR A 511 -10.78 -9.94 -32.41
N VAL A 512 -11.41 -8.87 -32.88
CA VAL A 512 -11.54 -8.55 -34.29
C VAL A 512 -11.10 -7.12 -34.51
N LEU A 513 -10.13 -6.95 -35.41
CA LEU A 513 -9.58 -5.67 -35.78
C LEU A 513 -10.27 -5.17 -37.04
N THR A 514 -10.89 -4.01 -36.96
CA THR A 514 -11.43 -3.30 -38.12
C THR A 514 -10.59 -2.07 -38.43
N ALA A 515 -10.84 -1.45 -39.59
CA ALA A 515 -10.20 -0.19 -39.95
C ALA A 515 -10.34 0.90 -38.88
N SER A 516 -11.42 0.92 -38.10
CA SER A 516 -11.66 2.00 -37.13
C SER A 516 -11.56 1.59 -35.67
N VAL A 517 -11.71 0.31 -35.31
CA VAL A 517 -11.85 -0.07 -33.90
C VAL A 517 -11.42 -1.52 -33.64
N LEU A 518 -10.88 -1.77 -32.45
CA LEU A 518 -10.71 -3.12 -31.92
C LEU A 518 -12.03 -3.54 -31.28
N GLN A 519 -12.60 -4.64 -31.76
CA GLN A 519 -13.85 -5.21 -31.27
C GLN A 519 -13.58 -6.54 -30.57
N GLU A 520 -14.45 -6.94 -29.65
CA GLU A 520 -14.45 -8.27 -29.06
C GLU A 520 -15.83 -8.92 -29.15
N ALA A 521 -15.84 -10.24 -29.32
CA ALA A 521 -17.02 -11.08 -29.20
C ALA A 521 -16.77 -12.18 -28.18
N ALA A 522 -17.68 -12.33 -27.21
CA ALA A 522 -17.66 -13.47 -26.31
C ALA A 522 -18.10 -14.73 -27.08
N LEU A 523 -17.25 -15.76 -27.08
CA LEU A 523 -17.50 -16.99 -27.84
C LEU A 523 -18.45 -17.96 -27.14
N ASP A 524 -18.70 -17.76 -25.84
CA ASP A 524 -19.69 -18.51 -25.05
C ASP A 524 -21.04 -17.78 -24.94
N ALA A 525 -21.20 -16.61 -25.56
CA ALA A 525 -22.47 -15.90 -25.56
C ALA A 525 -23.51 -16.65 -26.42
N PRO A 526 -24.80 -16.63 -26.04
CA PRO A 526 -25.86 -17.30 -26.81
C PRO A 526 -26.01 -16.72 -28.22
N GLN A 527 -25.58 -15.48 -28.43
CA GLN A 527 -25.51 -14.84 -29.74
C GLN A 527 -24.12 -14.21 -29.92
N PHE A 528 -23.56 -14.39 -31.11
CA PHE A 528 -22.33 -13.71 -31.47
C PHE A 528 -22.62 -12.24 -31.72
N SER A 529 -21.98 -11.38 -30.94
CA SER A 529 -22.09 -9.93 -31.08
C SER A 529 -20.72 -9.31 -30.89
N LEU A 530 -20.38 -8.37 -31.76
CA LEU A 530 -19.13 -7.62 -31.69
C LEU A 530 -19.35 -6.32 -30.92
N THR A 531 -18.50 -6.09 -29.92
CA THR A 531 -18.55 -4.90 -29.07
C THR A 531 -17.24 -4.11 -29.19
N PRO A 532 -17.28 -2.81 -29.47
CA PRO A 532 -16.11 -1.94 -29.50
C PRO A 532 -15.36 -1.90 -28.16
N ARG A 533 -14.01 -1.87 -28.19
CA ARG A 533 -13.14 -1.86 -27.00
C ARG A 533 -12.15 -0.71 -26.95
N SER A 534 -11.70 -0.24 -28.11
CA SER A 534 -10.83 0.93 -28.20
C SER A 534 -11.64 2.18 -28.58
N GLU A 535 -11.09 3.35 -28.28
CA GLU A 535 -11.38 4.55 -29.07
C GLU A 535 -10.89 4.34 -30.52
N SER A 536 -11.24 5.24 -31.44
CA SER A 536 -10.84 5.16 -32.86
C SER A 536 -9.35 4.79 -33.01
N LEU A 537 -9.06 3.70 -33.73
CA LEU A 537 -7.70 3.17 -33.89
C LEU A 537 -6.83 3.98 -34.85
N LEU A 538 -7.42 4.89 -35.63
CA LEU A 538 -6.74 5.66 -36.68
C LEU A 538 -6.64 7.15 -36.35
N PRO A 539 -5.49 7.80 -36.63
CA PRO A 539 -5.47 9.11 -37.28
C PRO A 539 -5.71 8.91 -38.79
N GLU A 540 -6.69 9.62 -39.35
CA GLU A 540 -6.65 10.33 -40.64
C GLU A 540 -5.77 9.84 -41.83
N TYR A 541 -5.48 8.54 -42.00
CA TYR A 541 -4.72 8.00 -43.14
C TYR A 541 -5.61 7.13 -44.06
N PRO A 542 -5.34 7.11 -45.39
CA PRO A 542 -6.28 6.63 -46.39
C PRO A 542 -6.52 5.11 -46.34
N SER A 543 -7.66 4.71 -46.91
CA SER A 543 -8.36 3.42 -46.88
C SER A 543 -7.65 2.18 -47.45
N GLU A 544 -6.31 2.18 -47.55
CA GLU A 544 -5.54 1.13 -48.25
C GLU A 544 -4.50 0.41 -47.38
N GLU A 545 -4.51 0.64 -46.06
CA GLU A 545 -3.61 -0.01 -45.11
C GLU A 545 -4.19 -1.31 -44.51
N TYR A 546 -3.37 -2.36 -44.44
CA TYR A 546 -3.66 -3.55 -43.63
C TYR A 546 -3.12 -3.37 -42.23
N PHE A 547 -3.88 -3.86 -41.26
CA PHE A 547 -3.38 -4.02 -39.92
C PHE A 547 -3.14 -5.51 -39.60
N ARG A 548 -2.17 -5.77 -38.73
CA ARG A 548 -1.97 -7.07 -38.09
C ARG A 548 -1.92 -6.89 -36.58
N MET A 549 -2.44 -7.88 -35.86
CA MET A 549 -2.44 -7.91 -34.41
C MET A 549 -1.81 -9.18 -33.83
N GLY A 550 -1.02 -8.97 -32.78
CA GLY A 550 -0.58 -10.02 -31.86
C GLY A 550 -1.02 -9.68 -30.45
N ILE A 551 -1.30 -10.70 -29.64
CA ILE A 551 -1.71 -10.55 -28.25
C ILE A 551 -0.72 -11.32 -27.38
N ALA A 552 -0.03 -10.62 -26.49
CA ALA A 552 0.80 -11.23 -25.46
C ALA A 552 -0.04 -11.66 -24.25
N LEU A 553 0.48 -12.62 -23.47
CA LEU A 553 -0.22 -13.17 -22.30
C LEU A 553 -0.57 -12.11 -21.25
N ASP A 554 0.25 -11.06 -21.16
CA ASP A 554 0.02 -9.91 -20.27
C ASP A 554 -1.12 -8.97 -20.72
N GLY A 555 -1.81 -9.31 -21.80
CA GLY A 555 -2.90 -8.52 -22.38
C GLY A 555 -2.44 -7.38 -23.29
N MET A 556 -1.14 -7.29 -23.60
CA MET A 556 -0.65 -6.32 -24.57
C MET A 556 -1.04 -6.75 -25.98
N VAL A 557 -1.78 -5.89 -26.67
CA VAL A 557 -2.09 -5.99 -28.09
C VAL A 557 -1.11 -5.10 -28.83
N VAL A 558 -0.35 -5.69 -29.76
CA VAL A 558 0.51 -4.94 -30.68
C VAL A 558 -0.16 -4.88 -32.03
N LEU A 559 -0.24 -3.67 -32.58
CA LEU A 559 -0.89 -3.34 -33.83
C LEU A 559 0.14 -2.72 -34.76
N THR A 560 0.29 -3.24 -35.97
CA THR A 560 1.12 -2.62 -37.00
C THR A 560 0.31 -2.31 -38.24
N THR A 561 0.69 -1.27 -38.99
CA THR A 561 0.10 -0.90 -40.27
C THR A 561 1.04 -1.20 -41.42
N THR A 562 0.47 -1.50 -42.60
CA THR A 562 1.21 -1.61 -43.85
C THR A 562 0.35 -1.21 -45.03
N SER A 563 0.91 -0.56 -46.04
CA SER A 563 0.22 -0.25 -47.31
C SER A 563 0.23 -1.41 -48.30
N ARG A 564 -0.74 -1.41 -49.22
CA ARG A 564 -0.83 -2.29 -50.40
C ARG A 564 0.13 -1.92 -51.54
N TYR A 565 0.40 -0.63 -51.73
CA TYR A 565 0.98 -0.11 -52.99
C TYR A 565 2.16 0.83 -52.79
N SER A 566 2.43 1.27 -51.56
CA SER A 566 3.53 2.18 -51.26
C SER A 566 4.49 1.57 -50.24
N SER A 567 5.78 1.79 -50.47
CA SER A 567 6.79 1.65 -49.43
C SER A 567 6.76 2.92 -48.57
N GLY A 568 6.84 2.77 -47.25
CA GLY A 568 6.67 3.90 -46.34
C GLY A 568 7.00 3.57 -44.89
N PHE A 569 7.01 4.62 -44.07
CA PHE A 569 7.23 4.53 -42.62
C PHE A 569 5.89 4.42 -41.90
N TYR A 570 5.59 3.25 -41.37
CA TYR A 570 4.35 2.94 -40.66
C TYR A 570 4.57 2.91 -39.15
N SER A 571 3.59 3.35 -38.35
CA SER A 571 3.71 3.39 -36.89
C SER A 571 3.18 2.10 -36.26
N THR A 572 4.03 1.37 -35.53
CA THR A 572 3.56 0.30 -34.64
C THR A 572 3.02 0.88 -33.33
N ARG A 573 1.87 0.35 -32.90
CA ARG A 573 1.11 0.81 -31.73
C ARG A 573 0.85 -0.32 -30.77
N ARG A 574 0.51 0.05 -29.54
CA ARG A 574 0.12 -0.85 -28.46
C ARG A 574 -1.20 -0.43 -27.83
N TYR A 575 -1.94 -1.43 -27.38
CA TYR A 575 -3.18 -1.30 -26.63
C TYR A 575 -3.19 -2.34 -25.52
N THR A 576 -3.56 -1.96 -24.29
CA THR A 576 -3.59 -2.89 -23.15
C THR A 576 -5.02 -3.33 -22.88
N LEU A 577 -5.28 -4.63 -22.89
CA LEU A 577 -6.57 -5.21 -22.48
C LEU A 577 -6.69 -5.23 -20.94
N PRO A 578 -7.90 -5.14 -20.36
CA PRO A 578 -9.21 -4.98 -21.02
C PRO A 578 -9.50 -3.54 -21.44
N SER A 579 -8.75 -2.55 -20.96
CA SER A 579 -8.95 -1.15 -21.28
C SER A 579 -7.62 -0.40 -21.23
N GLY A 580 -7.39 0.47 -22.20
CA GLY A 580 -6.21 1.31 -22.25
C GLY A 580 -6.29 2.27 -23.44
N PRO A 581 -5.62 3.44 -23.38
CA PRO A 581 -5.50 4.27 -24.57
C PRO A 581 -4.60 3.58 -25.59
N LEU A 582 -4.88 3.80 -26.87
CA LEU A 582 -3.95 3.43 -27.93
C LEU A 582 -2.68 4.30 -27.80
N ARG A 583 -1.51 3.68 -27.78
CA ARG A 583 -0.22 4.36 -27.66
C ARG A 583 0.71 3.93 -28.77
N THR A 584 1.57 4.83 -29.23
CA THR A 584 2.72 4.46 -30.07
C THR A 584 3.84 3.91 -29.18
N PHE A 585 4.63 2.97 -29.70
CA PHE A 585 5.87 2.57 -29.05
C PHE A 585 6.89 3.72 -29.04
N SER A 586 7.76 3.76 -28.04
CA SER A 586 8.78 4.81 -27.91
C SER A 586 9.84 4.74 -29.00
N THR A 587 10.14 3.53 -29.46
CA THR A 587 10.99 3.25 -30.60
C THR A 587 10.14 3.22 -31.88
N PRO A 588 10.36 4.13 -32.85
CA PRO A 588 9.68 4.04 -34.13
C PRO A 588 10.17 2.77 -34.84
N VAL A 589 9.28 1.79 -34.95
CA VAL A 589 9.50 0.58 -35.73
C VAL A 589 9.08 0.89 -37.17
N THR A 590 10.07 1.11 -38.03
CA THR A 590 9.89 1.48 -39.44
C THR A 590 9.77 0.22 -40.28
N ASP A 591 8.56 -0.25 -40.57
CA ASP A 591 8.40 -1.54 -41.27
C ASP A 591 7.42 -1.43 -42.45
N ASP A 592 7.97 -1.44 -43.67
CA ASP A 592 7.18 -1.74 -44.87
C ASP A 592 6.73 -3.21 -44.82
N ARG A 593 5.45 -3.49 -45.12
CA ARG A 593 4.88 -4.86 -45.11
C ARG A 593 4.93 -5.56 -43.76
N ALA A 594 4.77 -4.77 -42.69
CA ALA A 594 4.93 -5.25 -41.33
C ALA A 594 3.97 -6.39 -40.96
N ARG A 595 4.45 -7.37 -40.19
CA ARG A 595 3.63 -8.45 -39.60
C ARG A 595 3.78 -8.47 -38.09
N VAL A 596 2.73 -8.88 -37.38
CA VAL A 596 2.77 -9.12 -35.93
C VAL A 596 2.35 -10.56 -35.69
N PHE A 597 3.06 -11.25 -34.80
CA PHE A 597 2.64 -12.56 -34.31
C PHE A 597 2.99 -12.74 -32.84
N SER A 598 2.31 -13.69 -32.22
CA SER A 598 2.54 -14.12 -30.84
C SER A 598 2.78 -15.63 -30.82
N SER A 599 3.68 -16.10 -29.95
CA SER A 599 3.75 -17.52 -29.61
C SER A 599 2.43 -17.99 -29.01
N ALA A 600 2.14 -19.28 -29.12
CA ALA A 600 0.88 -19.83 -28.62
C ALA A 600 0.74 -19.71 -27.09
N ASP A 601 1.86 -19.69 -26.35
CA ASP A 601 1.88 -19.39 -24.91
C ASP A 601 1.82 -17.89 -24.59
N GLY A 602 1.79 -17.01 -25.60
CA GLY A 602 1.76 -15.56 -25.47
C GLY A 602 2.98 -14.95 -24.78
N GLY A 603 4.03 -15.75 -24.51
CA GLY A 603 5.25 -15.31 -23.84
C GLY A 603 6.22 -14.57 -24.75
N SER A 604 6.06 -14.73 -26.06
CA SER A 604 6.83 -14.01 -27.06
C SER A 604 5.88 -13.37 -28.05
N LEU A 605 6.07 -12.08 -28.30
CA LEU A 605 5.37 -11.34 -29.33
C LEU A 605 6.41 -10.64 -30.17
N TYR A 606 6.21 -10.64 -31.49
CA TYR A 606 7.19 -10.14 -32.43
C TYR A 606 6.54 -9.30 -33.52
N THR A 607 7.29 -8.35 -34.05
CA THR A 607 6.95 -7.63 -35.27
C THR A 607 8.04 -7.83 -36.32
N SER A 608 7.69 -7.94 -37.59
CA SER A 608 8.66 -7.92 -38.69
C SER A 608 8.38 -6.84 -39.70
N GLY A 609 9.42 -6.51 -40.48
CA GLY A 609 9.44 -5.72 -41.70
C GLY A 609 10.88 -5.58 -42.20
N TYR A 610 11.49 -4.40 -42.06
CA TYR A 610 12.94 -4.21 -42.24
C TYR A 610 13.76 -4.70 -41.05
N SER A 611 13.11 -4.91 -39.91
CA SER A 611 13.71 -5.44 -38.68
C SER A 611 12.77 -6.45 -38.04
N LEU A 612 13.31 -7.40 -37.28
CA LEU A 612 12.53 -8.38 -36.53
C LEU A 612 12.58 -8.04 -35.04
N ASN A 613 11.56 -7.35 -34.52
CA ASN A 613 11.56 -6.84 -33.15
C ASN A 613 10.79 -7.79 -32.22
N ARG A 614 11.29 -7.97 -31.00
CA ARG A 614 10.62 -8.77 -29.97
C ARG A 614 10.09 -7.86 -28.86
N TYR A 615 8.83 -8.04 -28.50
CA TYR A 615 8.22 -7.35 -27.37
C TYR A 615 8.84 -7.82 -26.07
N ASP A 616 9.33 -6.85 -25.31
CA ASP A 616 9.81 -7.06 -23.95
C ASP A 616 8.67 -6.75 -22.98
N ASP A 617 8.21 -7.78 -22.28
CA ASP A 617 7.09 -7.68 -21.37
C ASP A 617 7.44 -7.00 -20.03
N ILE A 618 8.72 -6.71 -19.76
CA ILE A 618 9.19 -5.92 -18.62
C ILE A 618 9.17 -4.44 -18.97
N SER A 619 9.91 -4.03 -20.00
CA SER A 619 9.93 -2.62 -20.45
C SER A 619 8.62 -2.20 -21.11
N LYS A 620 7.80 -3.15 -21.55
CA LYS A 620 6.60 -2.96 -22.37
C LYS A 620 6.92 -2.34 -23.74
N GLU A 621 8.16 -2.40 -24.19
CA GLU A 621 8.61 -1.79 -25.44
C GLU A 621 8.98 -2.84 -26.49
N LEU A 622 9.17 -2.39 -27.73
CA LEU A 622 9.73 -3.15 -28.84
C LEU A 622 11.16 -2.67 -29.09
N PRO A 623 12.17 -3.17 -28.34
CA PRO A 623 13.56 -2.86 -28.62
C PRO A 623 13.91 -3.27 -30.06
N ARG A 624 14.67 -2.41 -30.73
CA ARG A 624 15.07 -2.63 -32.13
C ARG A 624 16.07 -3.78 -32.21
N ALA A 625 15.79 -4.77 -33.07
CA ALA A 625 16.76 -5.82 -33.42
C ALA A 625 17.51 -5.50 -34.73
N ASP A 626 18.50 -6.33 -35.04
CA ASP A 626 19.32 -6.22 -36.25
C ASP A 626 18.47 -6.25 -37.54
N SER A 627 18.98 -5.59 -38.58
CA SER A 627 18.31 -5.52 -39.89
C SER A 627 18.15 -6.91 -40.49
N PHE A 628 16.92 -7.26 -40.88
CA PHE A 628 16.59 -8.55 -41.46
C PHE A 628 16.45 -8.47 -42.99
N ASP A 629 16.71 -9.57 -43.68
CA ASP A 629 16.53 -9.64 -45.13
C ASP A 629 15.04 -9.59 -45.51
N ARG A 630 14.73 -8.94 -46.63
CA ARG A 630 13.44 -8.34 -47.04
C ARG A 630 12.32 -9.33 -47.38
N ARG A 631 12.29 -10.54 -46.82
CA ARG A 631 11.28 -11.53 -47.18
C ARG A 631 9.96 -11.27 -46.43
N ILE A 632 8.96 -10.85 -47.22
CA ILE A 632 7.55 -10.77 -46.85
C ILE A 632 7.05 -12.20 -46.70
N ALA A 633 7.16 -12.77 -45.51
CA ALA A 633 6.67 -14.11 -45.26
C ALA A 633 5.80 -14.16 -44.02
N LEU A 634 4.85 -15.09 -44.02
CA LEU A 634 4.14 -15.45 -42.80
C LEU A 634 5.15 -15.85 -41.75
N MET A 635 4.91 -15.35 -40.54
CA MET A 635 5.69 -15.71 -39.38
C MET A 635 4.85 -16.65 -38.52
N ASN A 636 5.50 -17.70 -38.05
CA ASN A 636 4.96 -18.60 -37.04
C ASN A 636 6.05 -18.84 -36.00
N SER A 637 5.69 -19.44 -34.88
CA SER A 637 6.66 -19.85 -33.86
C SER A 637 6.20 -21.13 -33.20
N ASN A 638 7.14 -21.88 -32.66
CA ASN A 638 6.79 -22.98 -31.79
C ASN A 638 6.06 -22.45 -30.54
N ARG A 639 5.41 -23.35 -29.81
CA ARG A 639 4.49 -23.01 -28.73
C ARG A 639 5.06 -22.06 -27.67
N ASP A 640 6.35 -22.20 -27.32
CA ASP A 640 7.05 -21.39 -26.32
C ASP A 640 7.79 -20.16 -26.88
N GLY A 641 7.73 -19.96 -28.20
CA GLY A 641 8.37 -18.86 -28.91
C GLY A 641 9.90 -18.92 -28.93
N SER A 642 10.50 -20.07 -28.59
CA SER A 642 11.95 -20.28 -28.64
C SER A 642 12.50 -20.48 -30.05
N ARG A 643 11.64 -20.80 -31.02
CA ARG A 643 11.97 -20.91 -32.43
C ARG A 643 10.95 -20.17 -33.27
N LEU A 644 11.44 -19.47 -34.27
CA LEU A 644 10.66 -18.68 -35.21
C LEU A 644 10.76 -19.28 -36.59
N LEU A 645 9.68 -19.21 -37.34
CA LEU A 645 9.61 -19.63 -38.73
C LEU A 645 9.20 -18.42 -39.57
N GLN A 646 9.96 -18.13 -40.61
CA GLN A 646 9.66 -17.07 -41.58
C GLN A 646 9.98 -17.57 -42.99
N GLY A 647 8.93 -17.79 -43.79
CA GLY A 647 9.08 -18.12 -45.22
C GLY A 647 9.85 -19.40 -45.51
N GLY A 648 9.78 -20.37 -44.60
CA GLY A 648 10.53 -21.62 -44.65
C GLY A 648 11.83 -21.62 -43.85
N SER A 649 12.38 -20.45 -43.51
CA SER A 649 13.57 -20.35 -42.68
C SER A 649 13.24 -20.39 -41.19
N ILE A 650 14.06 -21.09 -40.40
CA ILE A 650 13.90 -21.25 -38.96
C ILE A 650 14.98 -20.48 -38.23
N TYR A 651 14.58 -19.70 -37.24
CA TYR A 651 15.46 -18.91 -36.40
C TYR A 651 15.35 -19.33 -34.94
N ALA A 652 16.45 -19.23 -34.20
CA ALA A 652 16.46 -19.40 -32.75
C ALA A 652 15.91 -18.14 -32.04
N ALA A 653 15.79 -18.22 -30.71
CA ALA A 653 15.26 -17.12 -29.88
C ALA A 653 16.13 -15.85 -29.90
N ASP A 654 17.42 -15.99 -30.24
CA ASP A 654 18.36 -14.89 -30.47
C ASP A 654 18.33 -14.36 -31.92
N LEU A 655 17.39 -14.86 -32.73
CA LEU A 655 17.16 -14.52 -34.13
C LEU A 655 18.27 -15.00 -35.10
N SER A 656 19.16 -15.89 -34.66
CA SER A 656 20.11 -16.55 -35.56
C SER A 656 19.41 -17.59 -36.44
N LEU A 657 19.77 -17.65 -37.73
CA LEU A 657 19.26 -18.68 -38.66
C LEU A 657 19.81 -20.05 -38.25
N ILE A 658 18.93 -21.01 -38.03
CA ILE A 658 19.26 -22.38 -37.60
C ILE A 658 18.88 -23.46 -38.62
N GLY A 659 18.42 -23.08 -39.81
CA GLY A 659 18.14 -23.99 -40.93
C GLY A 659 16.82 -23.67 -41.64
N ASP A 660 16.54 -24.39 -42.71
CA ASP A 660 15.39 -24.16 -43.60
C ASP A 660 14.52 -25.43 -43.72
N VAL A 661 13.24 -25.24 -44.00
CA VAL A 661 12.25 -26.31 -44.21
C VAL A 661 12.31 -26.84 -45.65
N SER A 662 12.64 -25.97 -46.61
CA SER A 662 12.79 -26.29 -48.03
C SER A 662 13.70 -25.28 -48.73
N ASN A 663 14.26 -25.68 -49.88
CA ASN A 663 15.10 -24.82 -50.73
C ASN A 663 14.28 -23.76 -51.51
N THR A 664 12.97 -23.95 -51.59
CA THR A 664 12.00 -23.08 -52.28
C THR A 664 11.08 -22.42 -51.25
N GLY A 665 10.41 -21.32 -51.62
CA GLY A 665 9.53 -20.60 -50.70
C GLY A 665 8.34 -21.45 -50.25
N VAL A 666 8.13 -21.55 -48.92
CA VAL A 666 7.00 -22.27 -48.31
C VAL A 666 6.22 -21.42 -47.34
N TYR A 667 4.93 -21.74 -47.25
CA TYR A 667 4.10 -21.38 -46.11
C TYR A 667 4.12 -22.54 -45.13
N ALA A 668 4.48 -22.28 -43.87
CA ALA A 668 4.59 -23.35 -42.89
C ALA A 668 4.14 -22.91 -41.50
N ALA A 669 3.83 -23.90 -40.67
CA ALA A 669 3.46 -23.73 -39.28
C ALA A 669 4.10 -24.81 -38.41
N PHE A 670 4.43 -24.46 -37.18
CA PHE A 670 4.87 -25.43 -36.19
C PHE A 670 3.69 -26.25 -35.67
N GLY A 671 3.92 -27.55 -35.47
CA GLY A 671 3.10 -28.36 -34.61
C GLY A 671 3.12 -27.85 -33.18
N ALA A 672 1.99 -27.96 -32.49
CA ALA A 672 1.81 -27.42 -31.15
C ALA A 672 2.68 -28.09 -30.06
N GLN A 673 3.18 -29.31 -30.29
CA GLN A 673 3.79 -30.17 -29.27
C GLN A 673 4.99 -31.00 -29.77
N SER A 674 4.93 -31.55 -30.98
CA SER A 674 5.91 -32.52 -31.48
C SER A 674 7.22 -31.89 -31.95
N GLY A 675 7.21 -30.58 -32.24
CA GLY A 675 8.31 -29.89 -32.94
C GLY A 675 8.35 -30.16 -34.45
N ARG A 676 7.36 -30.87 -35.00
CA ARG A 676 7.16 -31.00 -36.45
C ARG A 676 6.77 -29.68 -37.07
N ILE A 677 7.02 -29.57 -38.37
CA ILE A 677 6.66 -28.40 -39.18
C ILE A 677 5.83 -28.88 -40.35
N TYR A 678 4.73 -28.19 -40.62
CA TYR A 678 3.79 -28.51 -41.69
C TYR A 678 3.89 -27.40 -42.73
N ALA A 679 4.30 -27.76 -43.94
CA ALA A 679 4.65 -26.83 -44.99
C ALA A 679 3.83 -27.10 -46.25
N PHE A 680 3.42 -26.04 -46.93
CA PHE A 680 2.68 -26.08 -48.18
C PHE A 680 3.32 -25.13 -49.19
N HIS A 681 3.44 -25.60 -50.43
CA HIS A 681 4.03 -24.87 -51.55
C HIS A 681 2.96 -24.31 -52.50
N THR A 682 3.29 -23.20 -53.16
CA THR A 682 2.57 -22.71 -54.34
C THR A 682 3.12 -23.35 -55.61
N TYR A 683 2.24 -23.74 -56.54
CA TYR A 683 2.55 -24.49 -57.76
C TYR A 683 3.64 -23.87 -58.66
N GLU A 684 3.88 -22.56 -58.57
CA GLU A 684 4.89 -21.86 -59.39
C GLU A 684 6.33 -21.97 -58.83
N ASP A 685 6.51 -22.26 -57.54
CA ASP A 685 7.83 -22.24 -56.88
C ASP A 685 8.57 -23.58 -56.95
N ASP A 686 7.83 -24.70 -57.08
CA ASP A 686 8.39 -26.04 -57.24
C ASP A 686 7.37 -27.01 -57.88
N PRO A 687 7.49 -27.33 -59.18
CA PRO A 687 6.59 -28.26 -59.86
C PRO A 687 6.69 -29.71 -59.36
N ASP A 688 7.80 -30.08 -58.70
CA ASP A 688 8.04 -31.45 -58.17
C ASP A 688 7.41 -31.64 -56.78
N LEU A 689 7.10 -30.56 -56.06
CA LEU A 689 6.40 -30.60 -54.76
C LEU A 689 4.87 -30.61 -54.89
N GLY A 690 4.30 -30.24 -56.03
CA GLY A 690 2.89 -30.47 -56.37
C GLY A 690 1.85 -30.00 -55.32
N GLN A 691 0.60 -30.46 -55.44
CA GLN A 691 -0.47 -30.23 -54.46
C GLN A 691 -0.25 -31.12 -53.21
N ASN A 692 0.85 -30.94 -52.47
CA ASN A 692 1.18 -31.74 -51.29
C ASN A 692 1.37 -30.88 -50.03
N LEU A 693 1.02 -31.45 -48.89
CA LEU A 693 1.44 -30.97 -47.57
C LEU A 693 2.70 -31.73 -47.13
N LEU A 694 3.80 -31.01 -46.95
CA LEU A 694 5.09 -31.51 -46.48
C LEU A 694 5.13 -31.50 -44.94
N ILE A 695 5.61 -32.58 -44.33
CA ILE A 695 5.83 -32.67 -42.89
C ILE A 695 7.33 -32.85 -42.65
N VAL A 696 7.93 -31.96 -41.87
CA VAL A 696 9.36 -31.89 -41.56
C VAL A 696 9.60 -32.09 -40.08
N ASP A 697 10.68 -32.79 -39.72
CA ASP A 697 11.12 -32.95 -38.34
C ASP A 697 11.95 -31.73 -37.93
N GLY A 698 11.31 -30.77 -37.28
CA GLY A 698 11.97 -29.58 -36.76
C GLY A 698 12.91 -29.84 -35.58
N ASN A 699 12.95 -31.06 -35.02
CA ASN A 699 13.92 -31.45 -33.99
C ASN A 699 15.10 -32.24 -34.57
N GLY A 700 15.02 -32.64 -35.84
CA GLY A 700 16.06 -33.38 -36.53
C GLY A 700 17.34 -32.57 -36.71
N ALA A 701 18.45 -33.28 -36.92
CA ALA A 701 19.71 -32.64 -37.27
C ALA A 701 19.63 -32.04 -38.68
N VAL A 702 20.00 -30.77 -38.81
CA VAL A 702 20.04 -30.06 -40.09
C VAL A 702 21.13 -30.63 -40.98
N GLN A 703 20.80 -30.96 -42.23
CA GLN A 703 21.71 -31.49 -43.26
C GLN A 703 21.63 -30.59 -44.49
N ASP A 704 22.77 -30.13 -44.98
CA ASP A 704 22.86 -29.19 -46.12
C ASP A 704 21.96 -27.94 -45.97
N GLY A 705 21.80 -27.47 -44.73
CA GLY A 705 20.95 -26.31 -44.40
C GLY A 705 19.47 -26.65 -44.21
N LEU A 706 19.03 -27.87 -44.50
CA LEU A 706 17.62 -28.28 -44.41
C LEU A 706 17.33 -29.19 -43.21
N TYR A 707 16.14 -29.01 -42.64
CA TYR A 707 15.56 -29.95 -41.68
C TYR A 707 15.04 -31.21 -42.42
N PRO A 708 15.14 -32.41 -41.81
CA PRO A 708 14.80 -33.65 -42.48
C PRO A 708 13.29 -33.80 -42.71
N GLU A 709 12.92 -34.18 -43.93
CA GLU A 709 11.56 -34.53 -44.31
C GLU A 709 11.10 -35.82 -43.61
N ILE A 710 9.89 -35.82 -43.05
CA ILE A 710 9.23 -37.00 -42.50
C ILE A 710 8.39 -37.67 -43.58
N THR A 711 7.48 -36.91 -44.21
CA THR A 711 6.56 -37.42 -45.23
C THR A 711 5.90 -36.28 -46.01
N ARG A 712 5.25 -36.61 -47.13
CA ARG A 712 4.33 -35.74 -47.88
C ARG A 712 2.93 -36.35 -47.90
N ILE A 713 1.90 -35.50 -47.91
CA ILE A 713 0.49 -35.89 -48.03
C ILE A 713 -0.09 -35.22 -49.26
N ALA A 714 -0.57 -36.01 -50.21
CA ALA A 714 -1.25 -35.51 -51.39
C ALA A 714 -2.59 -34.85 -51.04
N LEU A 715 -2.85 -33.70 -51.63
CA LEU A 715 -4.10 -32.95 -51.52
C LEU A 715 -4.95 -33.22 -52.77
N PRO A 716 -6.07 -33.95 -52.64
CA PRO A 716 -6.99 -34.19 -53.77
C PRO A 716 -7.57 -32.91 -54.37
N ASP A 717 -7.70 -31.87 -53.55
CA ASP A 717 -8.17 -30.55 -53.97
C ASP A 717 -7.05 -29.55 -53.87
N SER A 718 -6.76 -28.87 -54.98
CA SER A 718 -5.80 -27.77 -54.96
C SER A 718 -6.32 -26.62 -54.10
N PRO A 719 -5.58 -26.18 -53.06
CA PRO A 719 -5.88 -24.92 -52.38
C PRO A 719 -5.87 -23.72 -53.34
N ASN A 720 -5.04 -23.80 -54.41
CA ASN A 720 -4.83 -22.74 -55.39
C ASN A 720 -5.15 -23.23 -56.82
N MET A 721 -6.15 -22.65 -57.48
CA MET A 721 -6.32 -22.75 -58.92
C MET A 721 -5.78 -21.48 -59.58
N GLY A 722 -4.57 -21.56 -60.17
CA GLY A 722 -3.94 -20.58 -61.07
C GLY A 722 -4.29 -19.11 -60.84
N ILE A 723 -3.38 -18.36 -60.21
CA ILE A 723 -3.56 -16.91 -60.04
C ILE A 723 -3.17 -16.21 -61.37
N PRO A 724 -4.01 -15.37 -61.97
CA PRO A 724 -3.58 -14.47 -63.05
C PRO A 724 -2.52 -13.49 -62.50
N GLY A 725 -1.46 -13.25 -63.27
CA GLY A 725 -0.23 -12.58 -62.83
C GLY A 725 -0.38 -11.24 -62.06
N ASP A 726 0.71 -10.91 -61.36
CA ASP A 726 1.07 -9.67 -60.65
C ASP A 726 0.61 -9.41 -59.20
N LEU A 727 0.00 -10.37 -58.49
CA LEU A 727 -0.42 -10.17 -57.09
C LEU A 727 0.15 -11.14 -56.04
N PHE A 728 1.07 -12.04 -56.42
CA PHE A 728 1.64 -13.09 -55.55
C PHE A 728 2.29 -12.57 -54.26
N TYR A 729 2.89 -11.37 -54.28
CA TYR A 729 3.73 -10.88 -53.17
C TYR A 729 2.98 -10.19 -52.02
N LEU A 730 1.66 -10.02 -52.13
CA LEU A 730 0.89 -9.21 -51.16
C LEU A 730 0.01 -10.07 -50.22
N TYR A 731 -0.26 -11.32 -50.60
CA TYR A 731 -1.26 -12.15 -49.94
C TYR A 731 -0.62 -13.40 -49.34
N ALA A 732 -0.84 -13.56 -48.04
CA ALA A 732 -0.34 -14.70 -47.29
C ALA A 732 -1.27 -15.89 -47.44
N LEU A 733 -0.73 -17.10 -47.67
CA LEU A 733 -1.47 -18.35 -47.61
C LEU A 733 -1.23 -19.02 -46.26
N PRO A 734 -2.12 -18.84 -45.26
CA PRO A 734 -1.88 -19.37 -43.93
C PRO A 734 -1.98 -20.89 -43.89
N VAL A 735 -1.01 -21.48 -43.22
CA VAL A 735 -1.07 -22.85 -42.69
C VAL A 735 -1.25 -22.73 -41.18
N GLU A 736 -2.18 -23.50 -40.63
CA GLU A 736 -2.42 -23.61 -39.18
C GLU A 736 -2.54 -25.09 -38.83
N VAL A 737 -2.20 -25.49 -37.60
CA VAL A 737 -2.24 -26.89 -37.17
C VAL A 737 -3.06 -26.99 -35.88
N SER A 738 -3.90 -28.01 -35.77
CA SER A 738 -4.67 -28.25 -34.55
C SER A 738 -3.76 -28.51 -33.34
N THR A 739 -4.22 -28.19 -32.13
CA THR A 739 -3.41 -28.36 -30.90
C THR A 739 -3.07 -29.83 -30.61
N ASP A 740 -3.88 -30.76 -31.10
CA ASP A 740 -3.66 -32.20 -31.07
C ASP A 740 -2.79 -32.73 -32.22
N GLU A 741 -2.39 -31.85 -33.15
CA GLU A 741 -1.62 -32.20 -34.36
C GLU A 741 -2.21 -33.35 -35.16
N ARG A 742 -3.55 -33.44 -35.21
CA ARG A 742 -4.28 -34.40 -36.04
C ARG A 742 -4.86 -33.78 -37.29
N SER A 743 -4.79 -32.46 -37.43
CA SER A 743 -5.30 -31.75 -38.60
C SER A 743 -4.43 -30.54 -38.93
N ALA A 744 -4.08 -30.41 -40.20
CA ALA A 744 -3.51 -29.19 -40.77
C ALA A 744 -4.58 -28.47 -41.60
N PHE A 745 -4.60 -27.15 -41.51
CA PHE A 745 -5.51 -26.27 -42.22
C PHE A 745 -4.69 -25.47 -43.22
N VAL A 746 -4.96 -25.65 -44.50
CA VAL A 746 -4.25 -24.99 -45.59
C VAL A 746 -5.23 -24.08 -46.32
N GLN A 747 -5.03 -22.78 -46.22
CA GLN A 747 -5.84 -21.81 -46.94
C GLN A 747 -5.12 -21.38 -48.22
N GLY A 748 -5.73 -21.67 -49.37
CA GLY A 748 -5.36 -21.10 -50.65
C GLY A 748 -6.32 -19.98 -51.09
N PHE A 749 -6.17 -19.52 -52.34
CA PHE A 749 -7.06 -18.47 -52.91
C PHE A 749 -8.42 -19.00 -53.37
N SER A 750 -8.49 -20.27 -53.77
CA SER A 750 -9.74 -20.87 -54.25
C SER A 750 -10.37 -21.78 -53.20
N ARG A 751 -9.56 -22.43 -52.35
CA ARG A 751 -10.07 -23.40 -51.38
C ARG A 751 -9.38 -23.31 -50.03
N LEU A 752 -10.17 -23.57 -48.99
CA LEU A 752 -9.68 -24.01 -47.70
C LEU A 752 -9.66 -25.54 -47.70
N VAL A 753 -8.50 -26.13 -47.41
CA VAL A 753 -8.33 -27.58 -47.33
C VAL A 753 -7.95 -27.97 -45.90
N ILE A 754 -8.67 -28.95 -45.37
CA ILE A 754 -8.45 -29.52 -44.04
C ILE A 754 -7.89 -30.92 -44.23
N VAL A 755 -6.68 -31.14 -43.73
CA VAL A 755 -5.88 -32.33 -44.02
C VAL A 755 -5.66 -33.12 -42.72
N PRO A 756 -6.10 -34.38 -42.64
CA PRO A 756 -5.73 -35.26 -41.54
C PRO A 756 -4.23 -35.52 -41.56
N VAL A 757 -3.56 -35.39 -40.42
CA VAL A 757 -2.10 -35.58 -40.31
C VAL A 757 -1.73 -36.61 -39.23
N PRO A 758 -0.60 -37.34 -39.39
CA PRO A 758 -0.26 -38.53 -38.60
C PRO A 758 0.15 -38.28 -37.15
#